data_AF-A0A9R0JG99-F1
#
_entry.id   AF-A0A9R0JG99-F1
#
_cell.length_a   1.000
_cell.length_b   1.000
_cell.length_c   1.000
_cell.angle_alpha   90.00
_cell.angle_beta   90.00
_cell.angle_gamma   90.00
#
_symmetry.space_group_name_H-M   'P 1'
#
loop_
_entity.id
_entity.type
_entity.pdbx_description
1 polymer ?
#
loop_
_entity_poly.entity_id
_entity_poly.type
_entity_poly.pdbx_seq_one_letter_code
_entity_poly.pdbx_strand_id
1 'polypeptide(L)'
;MEVVVEVGDKVVAAEGRRTSDRTRGRRISYNETILAKIEEVSPKKRKYQRNGGKRKTVKVPEQKESTEMEMVRGLLGVDGDGLTGLGFKLEEVEEDGNGVVEKSDHLRVKETLRIFNNYYLHLIQDEENRCKLIEAEKKQKAQKGVEDKRIPHKRPDLKAITKMMNTGKVLYPSKRFGAIPGVDVGHQFFSRAEMVAVGFHSHWLNGIDYMGTSYSTGEYSEYTFPLAVAIVLSGQYEDDLDNSEDVVYTGQGGNNLLGDKKQNKDQKMLRGNLALKNSMEQDLPVRVVRGHSSKSSYVGKVYTYDGLYKVVNYWAEKGISGFTVYKFRLKRLEGQPELTTNQVQFIRGRIPDSVSEVRGLVCADISEGQENIPIPATNLVDDPPVPPTGFKYRKSIQVVDNVKIPAASSGCDCVGGCTNPNICACARLNGSDFPYVHRDGGRLIEAKAVVFECGPKCGCGSSCINRTSQKGLRYRFEVFRTPKKGWGVRSWDYIPAGAPICEYTGFLKRSDEGDSVLENNFIFDIDCLQTMKGLDGRQMRLRDVSIPSDGIHEKPEEKVVDSMVEYCIDAGVTGNLARFINHSCEPNLFVQCVLSAHHDIKLARVMLFAADNIPPLQELTYDYGYALDSVIGPDGKVKEMACYCGAEGCRKRLF
;
A
#
# COMPACT_ATOMS: atom_id res chain seq x y z
N MET A 1 -0.17 19.88 66.51
CA MET A 1 0.14 21.31 66.44
C MET A 1 -0.01 21.72 64.99
N GLU A 2 -1.16 22.32 64.62
CA GLU A 2 -1.41 23.78 64.72
C GLU A 2 -0.69 24.49 63.55
N VAL A 3 -1.26 25.35 62.69
CA VAL A 3 -2.41 26.27 62.70
C VAL A 3 -2.72 26.57 61.21
N VAL A 4 -3.96 26.38 60.72
CA VAL A 4 -4.98 27.39 60.37
C VAL A 4 -4.49 28.58 59.52
N VAL A 5 -5.09 28.80 58.34
CA VAL A 5 -5.79 30.05 58.00
C VAL A 5 -6.95 29.74 57.04
N GLU A 6 -8.17 29.90 57.56
CA GLU A 6 -9.43 30.06 56.82
C GLU A 6 -9.71 31.56 56.56
N VAL A 7 -10.79 31.78 55.80
CA VAL A 7 -11.72 32.94 55.78
C VAL A 7 -11.38 33.98 54.71
N GLY A 8 -12.30 34.41 53.84
CA GLY A 8 -13.78 34.36 53.83
C GLY A 8 -14.32 34.75 52.45
N ASP A 9 -15.49 34.34 51.99
CA ASP A 9 -16.88 34.38 52.50
C ASP A 9 -17.71 35.51 51.85
N LYS A 10 -19.00 35.18 51.62
CA LYS A 10 -20.19 36.01 51.29
C LYS A 10 -20.65 36.01 49.81
N VAL A 11 -21.94 35.86 49.46
CA VAL A 11 -23.22 35.75 50.20
C VAL A 11 -24.33 35.25 49.22
N VAL A 12 -25.08 34.21 49.64
CA VAL A 12 -26.56 34.03 49.76
C VAL A 12 -27.57 34.29 48.60
N ALA A 13 -28.41 33.25 48.34
CA ALA A 13 -29.85 33.19 47.94
C ALA A 13 -30.29 33.66 46.54
N ALA A 14 -31.34 33.13 45.87
CA ALA A 14 -32.35 32.10 46.15
C ALA A 14 -33.09 31.69 44.85
N GLU A 15 -33.62 30.46 44.88
CA GLU A 15 -34.89 29.97 44.31
C GLU A 15 -35.18 29.93 42.79
N GLY A 16 -35.50 28.70 42.34
CA GLY A 16 -36.09 28.38 41.04
C GLY A 16 -36.31 26.88 40.83
N ARG A 17 -37.12 26.22 41.69
CA ARG A 17 -37.55 24.82 41.54
C ARG A 17 -38.49 24.64 40.34
N ARG A 18 -38.27 23.59 39.54
CA ARG A 18 -39.33 22.67 39.06
C ARG A 18 -38.80 21.23 38.97
N THR A 19 -39.11 20.44 39.98
CA THR A 19 -39.32 18.98 39.95
C THR A 19 -40.72 18.72 39.32
N SER A 20 -41.16 17.56 38.83
CA SER A 20 -40.79 16.14 38.96
C SER A 20 -41.50 15.32 37.85
N ASP A 21 -41.12 14.04 37.75
CA ASP A 21 -41.92 12.88 37.28
C ASP A 21 -42.14 12.71 35.76
N ARG A 22 -42.01 11.51 35.17
CA ARG A 22 -42.56 10.22 35.63
C ARG A 22 -42.03 9.04 34.78
N THR A 23 -41.78 7.93 35.47
CA THR A 23 -42.00 6.52 35.07
C THR A 23 -41.25 5.82 33.92
N ARG A 24 -40.50 4.78 34.33
CA ARG A 24 -40.45 3.39 33.80
C ARG A 24 -41.11 3.13 32.42
N GLY A 25 -40.30 2.68 31.46
CA GLY A 25 -40.77 2.11 30.18
C GLY A 25 -39.79 1.12 29.54
N ARG A 26 -40.10 -0.17 29.71
CA ARG A 26 -39.81 -1.36 28.88
C ARG A 26 -38.54 -1.43 28.00
N ARG A 27 -37.64 -2.36 28.39
CA ARG A 27 -36.94 -3.25 27.44
C ARG A 27 -37.99 -3.93 26.56
N ILE A 28 -37.98 -3.68 25.25
CA ILE A 28 -38.76 -4.44 24.27
C ILE A 28 -37.76 -5.24 23.43
N SER A 29 -37.88 -6.57 23.48
CA SER A 29 -37.23 -7.47 22.53
C SER A 29 -37.86 -7.25 21.15
N TYR A 30 -37.06 -6.80 20.18
CA TYR A 30 -37.50 -6.58 18.80
C TYR A 30 -36.89 -7.60 17.81
N ASN A 31 -36.47 -8.78 18.30
CA ASN A 31 -35.68 -9.74 17.52
C ASN A 31 -36.34 -11.11 17.25
N GLU A 32 -37.58 -11.38 17.67
CA GLU A 32 -38.21 -12.69 17.43
C GLU A 32 -39.49 -12.64 16.58
N THR A 33 -40.13 -11.48 16.42
CA THR A 33 -41.46 -11.40 15.76
C THR A 33 -41.41 -11.26 14.22
N ILE A 34 -40.24 -10.94 13.64
CA ILE A 34 -40.09 -10.82 12.17
C ILE A 34 -39.73 -12.18 11.54
N LEU A 35 -39.07 -13.08 12.27
CA LEU A 35 -38.71 -14.41 11.78
C LEU A 35 -39.91 -15.37 11.72
N ALA A 36 -40.92 -15.19 12.59
CA ALA A 36 -42.12 -16.03 12.60
C ALA A 36 -43.16 -15.69 11.51
N LYS A 37 -43.07 -14.53 10.85
CA LYS A 37 -44.03 -14.10 9.81
C LYS A 37 -43.67 -14.54 8.39
N ILE A 38 -42.57 -15.26 8.21
CA ILE A 38 -42.07 -15.68 6.89
C ILE A 38 -42.41 -17.16 6.57
N GLU A 39 -42.91 -17.95 7.54
CA GLU A 39 -43.23 -19.37 7.32
C GLU A 39 -44.69 -19.67 6.90
N GLU A 40 -45.58 -18.67 6.81
CA GLU A 40 -47.01 -18.90 6.47
C GLU A 40 -47.46 -18.28 5.14
N VAL A 41 -46.74 -18.45 4.04
CA VAL A 41 -47.35 -18.30 2.70
C VAL A 41 -46.74 -19.30 1.71
N SER A 42 -47.32 -20.50 1.67
CA SER A 42 -47.04 -21.48 0.61
C SER A 42 -48.17 -21.43 -0.44
N PRO A 43 -47.94 -21.09 -1.71
CA PRO A 43 -48.96 -21.24 -2.73
C PRO A 43 -48.91 -22.64 -3.34
N LYS A 44 -50.04 -23.33 -3.14
CA LYS A 44 -50.44 -24.63 -3.69
C LYS A 44 -50.15 -24.78 -5.19
N LYS A 45 -49.55 -25.92 -5.55
CA LYS A 45 -49.47 -26.45 -6.92
C LYS A 45 -50.87 -26.46 -7.56
N ARG A 46 -51.05 -25.76 -8.67
CA ARG A 46 -52.18 -25.96 -9.61
C ARG A 46 -51.64 -26.39 -10.97
N LYS A 47 -52.00 -27.63 -11.36
CA LYS A 47 -51.87 -28.18 -12.70
C LYS A 47 -52.65 -27.29 -13.68
N TYR A 48 -52.06 -26.95 -14.82
CA TYR A 48 -52.80 -26.42 -15.97
C TYR A 48 -52.63 -27.35 -17.17
N GLN A 49 -53.78 -27.74 -17.72
CA GLN A 49 -53.94 -28.60 -18.88
C GLN A 49 -53.52 -27.87 -20.16
N ARG A 50 -52.92 -28.64 -21.07
CA ARG A 50 -52.69 -28.32 -22.47
C ARG A 50 -54.03 -28.02 -23.16
N ASN A 51 -54.13 -26.87 -23.82
CA ASN A 51 -55.05 -26.69 -24.94
C ASN A 51 -54.34 -25.98 -26.09
N GLY A 52 -54.43 -26.59 -27.27
CA GLY A 52 -53.86 -26.09 -28.51
C GLY A 52 -54.74 -24.99 -29.12
N GLY A 53 -54.07 -23.98 -29.67
CA GLY A 53 -54.69 -22.93 -30.47
C GLY A 53 -53.65 -22.33 -31.42
N LYS A 54 -53.82 -22.58 -32.73
CA LYS A 54 -53.07 -21.94 -33.81
C LYS A 54 -53.37 -20.43 -33.83
N ARG A 55 -52.37 -19.56 -33.99
CA ARG A 55 -52.06 -18.80 -35.24
C ARG A 55 -51.20 -17.54 -35.00
N LYS A 56 -50.44 -17.24 -36.06
CA LYS A 56 -49.88 -15.95 -36.52
C LYS A 56 -48.48 -15.56 -36.02
N THR A 57 -47.54 -15.86 -36.90
CA THR A 57 -46.27 -15.18 -37.15
C THR A 57 -46.42 -13.66 -37.16
N VAL A 58 -45.66 -12.98 -36.31
CA VAL A 58 -45.25 -11.58 -36.49
C VAL A 58 -43.73 -11.56 -36.38
N LYS A 59 -43.06 -11.22 -37.48
CA LYS A 59 -41.62 -10.94 -37.52
C LYS A 59 -41.37 -9.63 -36.76
N VAL A 60 -40.50 -9.66 -35.77
CA VAL A 60 -39.93 -8.47 -35.10
C VAL A 60 -38.42 -8.49 -35.41
N PRO A 61 -37.82 -7.36 -35.83
CA PRO A 61 -36.53 -7.37 -36.51
C PRO A 61 -35.36 -7.54 -35.54
N GLU A 62 -34.33 -8.24 -36.01
CA GLU A 62 -33.00 -8.31 -35.40
C GLU A 62 -32.42 -6.89 -35.27
N GLN A 63 -32.22 -6.42 -34.04
CA GLN A 63 -31.34 -5.29 -33.77
C GLN A 63 -29.95 -5.83 -33.47
N LYS A 64 -29.00 -5.49 -34.34
CA LYS A 64 -27.57 -5.64 -34.15
C LYS A 64 -27.15 -4.85 -32.89
N GLU A 65 -26.67 -5.55 -31.86
CA GLU A 65 -25.89 -4.92 -30.79
C GLU A 65 -24.48 -4.63 -31.31
N SER A 66 -24.25 -3.38 -31.71
CA SER A 66 -22.92 -2.81 -31.95
C SER A 66 -22.45 -2.05 -30.71
N THR A 67 -21.34 -2.52 -30.15
CA THR A 67 -20.27 -1.74 -29.47
C THR A 67 -20.66 -0.72 -28.38
N GLU A 68 -20.82 -1.19 -27.13
CA GLU A 68 -20.73 -0.35 -25.91
C GLU A 68 -19.27 0.01 -25.50
N MET A 69 -18.28 -0.23 -26.38
CA MET A 69 -16.88 0.15 -26.18
C MET A 69 -16.53 1.54 -26.77
N GLU A 70 -17.44 2.17 -27.52
CA GLU A 70 -17.21 3.48 -28.15
C GLU A 70 -17.70 4.68 -27.32
N MET A 71 -18.56 4.48 -26.31
CA MET A 71 -19.02 5.58 -25.45
C MET A 71 -17.98 6.06 -24.43
N VAL A 72 -16.86 5.33 -24.24
CA VAL A 72 -15.76 5.74 -23.35
C VAL A 72 -14.78 6.69 -24.06
N ARG A 73 -14.80 6.77 -25.41
CA ARG A 73 -13.95 7.71 -26.17
C ARG A 73 -14.49 9.14 -26.21
N GLY A 74 -15.79 9.36 -25.97
CA GLY A 74 -16.43 10.68 -26.12
C GLY A 74 -16.30 11.63 -24.93
N LEU A 75 -15.83 11.19 -23.77
CA LEU A 75 -15.84 11.99 -22.52
C LEU A 75 -14.48 12.56 -22.10
N LEU A 76 -13.41 12.37 -22.88
CA LEU A 76 -12.05 12.76 -22.49
C LEU A 76 -11.33 13.76 -23.39
N GLY A 77 -11.96 14.30 -24.44
CA GLY A 77 -11.46 15.48 -25.19
C GLY A 77 -9.95 15.49 -25.41
N VAL A 78 -9.45 14.54 -26.21
CA VAL A 78 -8.04 14.51 -26.64
C VAL A 78 -8.02 14.53 -28.15
N ASP A 79 -7.76 15.70 -28.72
CA ASP A 79 -7.32 15.82 -30.11
C ASP A 79 -5.90 15.25 -30.19
N GLY A 80 -5.70 14.31 -31.12
CA GLY A 80 -4.39 13.78 -31.45
C GLY A 80 -3.64 14.74 -32.35
N ASP A 81 -2.39 15.06 -32.00
CA ASP A 81 -1.26 14.92 -32.90
C ASP A 81 0.07 15.24 -32.20
N GLY A 82 1.10 14.45 -32.55
CA GLY A 82 2.50 14.85 -32.51
C GLY A 82 3.28 14.66 -31.21
N LEU A 83 3.94 13.50 -31.05
CA LEU A 83 5.30 13.40 -30.49
C LEU A 83 5.83 11.97 -30.68
N THR A 84 6.32 11.71 -31.89
CA THR A 84 7.30 10.66 -32.17
C THR A 84 8.67 11.15 -31.72
N GLY A 85 9.38 10.33 -30.93
CA GLY A 85 10.82 10.50 -30.72
C GLY A 85 11.24 10.53 -29.26
N LEU A 86 11.56 9.35 -28.73
CA LEU A 86 12.73 9.00 -27.91
C LEU A 86 12.41 7.65 -27.25
N GLY A 87 12.69 6.58 -28.00
CA GLY A 87 12.57 5.22 -27.52
C GLY A 87 13.69 4.91 -26.54
N PHE A 88 13.34 4.69 -25.27
CA PHE A 88 14.10 3.81 -24.40
C PHE A 88 13.53 2.40 -24.60
N LYS A 89 14.29 1.55 -25.29
CA LYS A 89 14.07 0.10 -25.24
C LYS A 89 14.32 -0.34 -23.81
N LEU A 90 13.29 -0.82 -23.13
CA LEU A 90 13.49 -1.84 -22.10
C LEU A 90 13.98 -3.06 -22.86
N GLU A 91 15.26 -3.40 -22.71
CA GLU A 91 15.77 -4.69 -23.15
C GLU A 91 15.03 -5.75 -22.35
N GLU A 92 14.30 -6.60 -23.07
CA GLU A 92 13.79 -7.86 -22.56
C GLU A 92 15.01 -8.68 -22.15
N VAL A 93 15.14 -8.93 -20.85
CA VAL A 93 16.11 -9.90 -20.34
C VAL A 93 15.61 -11.26 -20.82
N GLU A 94 16.32 -11.85 -21.78
CA GLU A 94 16.15 -13.27 -22.11
C GLU A 94 16.46 -14.06 -20.83
N GLU A 95 15.45 -14.79 -20.33
CA GLU A 95 15.59 -15.71 -19.20
C GLU A 95 16.47 -16.88 -19.64
N ASP A 96 17.77 -16.75 -19.34
CA ASP A 96 18.72 -17.82 -19.54
C ASP A 96 18.38 -18.97 -18.57
N GLY A 97 18.25 -20.18 -19.13
CA GLY A 97 17.65 -21.33 -18.49
C GLY A 97 18.40 -21.79 -17.24
N ASN A 98 17.93 -21.38 -16.07
CA ASN A 98 18.25 -22.02 -14.79
C ASN A 98 16.98 -22.04 -13.93
N GLY A 99 16.61 -23.22 -13.42
CA GLY A 99 15.27 -23.57 -12.92
C GLY A 99 14.48 -22.42 -12.28
N VAL A 100 13.45 -21.93 -12.99
CA VAL A 100 12.54 -20.88 -12.53
C VAL A 100 11.80 -21.40 -11.29
N VAL A 101 12.21 -20.91 -10.12
CA VAL A 101 11.40 -21.07 -8.91
C VAL A 101 10.14 -20.26 -9.14
N GLU A 102 9.00 -20.95 -9.27
CA GLU A 102 7.70 -20.33 -9.49
C GLU A 102 7.41 -19.35 -8.33
N LYS A 103 7.23 -18.06 -8.65
CA LYS A 103 6.98 -17.02 -7.64
C LYS A 103 5.69 -17.33 -6.89
N SER A 104 5.69 -17.15 -5.56
CA SER A 104 4.46 -17.28 -4.76
C SER A 104 3.38 -16.32 -5.23
N ASP A 105 2.11 -16.71 -5.09
CA ASP A 105 1.00 -15.86 -5.53
C ASP A 105 0.94 -14.54 -4.75
N HIS A 106 1.32 -14.53 -3.47
CA HIS A 106 1.45 -13.31 -2.67
C HIS A 106 2.49 -12.36 -3.25
N LEU A 107 3.64 -12.89 -3.69
CA LEU A 107 4.68 -12.08 -4.33
C LEU A 107 4.21 -11.51 -5.67
N ARG A 108 3.46 -12.29 -6.46
CA ARG A 108 2.87 -11.82 -7.72
C ARG A 108 1.89 -10.67 -7.51
N VAL A 109 1.03 -10.76 -6.48
CA VAL A 109 0.12 -9.66 -6.09
C VAL A 109 0.90 -8.42 -5.68
N LYS A 110 1.93 -8.60 -4.86
CA LYS A 110 2.80 -7.53 -4.38
C LYS A 110 3.53 -6.80 -5.51
N GLU A 111 4.15 -7.55 -6.42
CA GLU A 111 4.80 -7.00 -7.63
C GLU A 111 3.81 -6.25 -8.52
N THR A 112 2.61 -6.79 -8.72
CA THR A 112 1.55 -6.12 -9.48
C THR A 112 1.16 -4.77 -8.87
N LEU A 113 1.02 -4.71 -7.54
CA LEU A 113 0.71 -3.46 -6.83
C LEU A 113 1.87 -2.46 -6.89
N ARG A 114 3.13 -2.92 -6.88
CA ARG A 114 4.31 -2.08 -7.10
C ARG A 114 4.31 -1.44 -8.49
N ILE A 115 4.01 -2.23 -9.54
CA ILE A 115 3.89 -1.73 -10.92
C ILE A 115 2.78 -0.67 -11.01
N PHE A 116 1.60 -0.97 -10.44
CA PHE A 116 0.51 -0.01 -10.37
C PHE A 116 0.93 1.29 -9.68
N ASN A 117 1.62 1.19 -8.54
CA ASN A 117 2.07 2.36 -7.79
C ASN A 117 3.14 3.17 -8.54
N ASN A 118 4.06 2.53 -9.27
CA ASN A 118 5.01 3.22 -10.15
C ASN A 118 4.25 4.06 -11.20
N TYR A 119 3.33 3.45 -11.94
CA TYR A 119 2.51 4.18 -12.93
C TYR A 119 1.72 5.31 -12.28
N TYR A 120 1.16 5.06 -11.10
CA TYR A 120 0.41 6.04 -10.34
C TYR A 120 1.25 7.27 -9.98
N LEU A 121 2.47 7.06 -9.48
CA LEU A 121 3.34 8.15 -9.05
C LEU A 121 3.88 8.97 -10.22
N HIS A 122 4.22 8.34 -11.35
CA HIS A 122 4.53 9.09 -12.58
C HIS A 122 3.36 9.96 -13.04
N LEU A 123 2.14 9.40 -13.04
CA LEU A 123 0.95 10.16 -13.44
C LEU A 123 0.57 11.26 -12.44
N ILE A 124 0.99 11.13 -11.18
CA ILE A 124 0.90 12.22 -10.19
C ILE A 124 1.90 13.32 -10.53
N GLN A 125 3.15 12.99 -10.88
CA GLN A 125 4.15 13.98 -11.32
C GLN A 125 3.67 14.75 -12.55
N ASP A 126 3.13 14.04 -13.56
CA ASP A 126 2.54 14.65 -14.76
C ASP A 126 1.41 15.63 -14.40
N GLU A 127 0.55 15.25 -13.45
CA GLU A 127 -0.56 16.09 -13.01
C GLU A 127 -0.09 17.28 -12.19
N GLU A 128 0.89 17.11 -11.30
CA GLU A 128 1.53 18.22 -10.57
C GLU A 128 2.13 19.23 -11.55
N ASN A 129 2.85 18.75 -12.57
CA ASN A 129 3.45 19.60 -13.61
C ASN A 129 2.37 20.33 -14.43
N ARG A 130 1.30 19.63 -14.83
CA ARG A 130 0.17 20.25 -15.54
C ARG A 130 -0.53 21.32 -14.70
N CYS A 131 -0.81 21.04 -13.43
CA CYS A 131 -1.45 21.99 -12.52
C CYS A 131 -0.59 23.26 -12.34
N LYS A 132 0.73 23.13 -12.19
CA LYS A 132 1.65 24.27 -12.12
C LYS A 132 1.59 25.14 -13.39
N LEU A 133 1.58 24.53 -14.57
CA LEU A 133 1.47 25.26 -15.85
C LEU A 133 0.17 26.06 -15.92
N ILE A 134 -0.94 25.44 -15.53
CA ILE A 134 -2.25 26.11 -15.46
C ILE A 134 -2.23 27.28 -14.48
N GLU A 135 -1.65 27.10 -13.29
CA GLU A 135 -1.54 28.18 -12.30
C GLU A 135 -0.68 29.34 -12.82
N ALA A 136 0.41 29.06 -13.54
CA ALA A 136 1.23 30.08 -14.17
C ALA A 136 0.46 30.85 -15.25
N GLU A 137 -0.30 30.16 -16.10
CA GLU A 137 -1.18 30.80 -17.08
C GLU A 137 -2.28 31.64 -16.43
N LYS A 138 -2.88 31.15 -15.34
CA LYS A 138 -3.91 31.89 -14.59
C LYS A 138 -3.35 33.18 -14.01
N LYS A 139 -2.14 33.18 -13.46
CA LYS A 139 -1.48 34.41 -12.97
C LYS A 139 -1.28 35.42 -14.10
N GLN A 140 -0.91 34.97 -15.30
CA GLN A 140 -0.78 35.85 -16.47
C GLN A 140 -2.13 36.37 -16.99
N LYS A 141 -3.19 35.55 -16.97
CA LYS A 141 -4.55 35.94 -17.41
C LYS A 141 -5.25 36.84 -16.39
N ALA A 142 -5.01 36.65 -15.09
CA ALA A 142 -5.50 37.53 -14.03
C ALA A 142 -4.95 38.96 -14.17
N GLN A 143 -3.67 39.10 -14.58
CA GLN A 143 -3.08 40.40 -14.93
C GLN A 143 -3.74 41.06 -16.17
N LYS A 144 -4.47 40.29 -16.99
CA LYS A 144 -5.17 40.73 -18.20
C LYS A 144 -6.70 40.81 -18.04
N GLY A 145 -7.24 40.64 -16.84
CA GLY A 145 -8.67 40.80 -16.55
C GLY A 145 -9.60 39.74 -17.17
N VAL A 146 -9.11 38.53 -17.48
CA VAL A 146 -9.90 37.45 -18.09
C VAL A 146 -10.47 36.50 -17.02
N GLU A 147 -11.75 36.13 -17.13
CA GLU A 147 -12.44 35.20 -16.21
C GLU A 147 -11.81 33.79 -16.17
N ASP A 148 -11.76 33.22 -14.97
CA ASP A 148 -11.14 31.91 -14.69
C ASP A 148 -12.12 30.75 -14.94
N LYS A 149 -11.86 29.92 -15.95
CA LYS A 149 -12.56 28.64 -16.12
C LYS A 149 -11.96 27.59 -15.19
N ARG A 150 -12.81 26.95 -14.38
CA ARG A 150 -12.41 25.88 -13.46
C ARG A 150 -12.00 24.62 -14.25
N ILE A 151 -10.70 24.37 -14.37
CA ILE A 151 -10.17 23.17 -15.03
C ILE A 151 -10.21 21.99 -14.03
N PRO A 152 -10.88 20.87 -14.34
CA PRO A 152 -10.92 19.72 -13.44
C PRO A 152 -9.54 19.07 -13.28
N HIS A 153 -9.29 18.53 -12.09
CA HIS A 153 -8.14 17.67 -11.84
C HIS A 153 -8.31 16.35 -12.59
N LYS A 154 -7.20 15.84 -13.14
CA LYS A 154 -7.19 14.48 -13.71
C LYS A 154 -7.21 13.47 -12.55
N ARG A 155 -7.52 12.22 -12.87
CA ARG A 155 -7.55 11.08 -11.93
C ARG A 155 -6.37 10.14 -12.23
N PRO A 156 -5.18 10.37 -11.65
CA PRO A 156 -3.99 9.56 -11.91
C PRO A 156 -4.19 8.08 -11.60
N ASP A 157 -5.04 7.76 -10.63
CA ASP A 157 -5.45 6.39 -10.27
C ASP A 157 -6.15 5.69 -11.45
N LEU A 158 -7.08 6.39 -12.12
CA LEU A 158 -7.80 5.84 -13.27
C LEU A 158 -6.92 5.74 -14.52
N LYS A 159 -5.99 6.67 -14.70
CA LYS A 159 -5.00 6.58 -15.77
C LYS A 159 -4.00 5.44 -15.55
N ALA A 160 -3.62 5.18 -14.31
CA ALA A 160 -2.71 4.08 -13.97
C ALA A 160 -3.36 2.73 -14.31
N ILE A 161 -4.63 2.51 -13.97
CA ILE A 161 -5.34 1.27 -14.38
C ILE A 161 -5.46 1.16 -15.90
N THR A 162 -5.70 2.26 -16.64
CA THR A 162 -5.70 2.23 -18.11
C THR A 162 -4.35 1.81 -18.65
N LYS A 163 -3.25 2.33 -18.08
CA LYS A 163 -1.89 1.92 -18.45
C LYS A 163 -1.65 0.44 -18.15
N MET A 164 -2.05 -0.05 -16.97
CA MET A 164 -1.98 -1.47 -16.59
C MET A 164 -2.70 -2.37 -17.59
N MET A 165 -3.91 -2.00 -18.02
CA MET A 165 -4.69 -2.75 -19.01
C MET A 165 -4.01 -2.76 -20.37
N ASN A 166 -3.54 -1.59 -20.85
CA ASN A 166 -2.91 -1.46 -22.16
C ASN A 166 -1.56 -2.20 -22.25
N THR A 167 -0.84 -2.33 -21.13
CA THR A 167 0.44 -3.05 -21.07
C THR A 167 0.30 -4.52 -20.65
N GLY A 168 -0.93 -5.02 -20.48
CA GLY A 168 -1.18 -6.40 -20.06
C GLY A 168 -0.65 -6.75 -18.67
N LYS A 169 -0.52 -5.76 -17.77
CA LYS A 169 0.04 -5.92 -16.42
C LYS A 169 -1.00 -6.16 -15.33
N VAL A 170 -2.28 -6.30 -15.69
CA VAL A 170 -3.32 -6.73 -14.74
C VAL A 170 -3.10 -8.22 -14.40
N LEU A 171 -2.97 -8.55 -13.12
CA LEU A 171 -2.59 -9.91 -12.71
C LEU A 171 -3.64 -10.97 -13.06
N TYR A 172 -4.91 -10.72 -12.74
CA TYR A 172 -6.03 -11.60 -13.06
C TYR A 172 -7.02 -10.88 -13.99
N PRO A 173 -6.76 -10.83 -15.31
CA PRO A 173 -7.61 -10.07 -16.24
C PRO A 173 -8.99 -10.71 -16.43
N SER A 174 -9.09 -12.04 -16.30
CA SER A 174 -10.35 -12.78 -16.38
C SER A 174 -10.99 -12.94 -15.01
N LYS A 175 -12.31 -12.81 -14.97
CA LYS A 175 -13.09 -13.02 -13.74
C LYS A 175 -13.07 -14.50 -13.35
N ARG A 176 -13.22 -14.75 -12.04
CA ARG A 176 -13.40 -16.09 -11.47
C ARG A 176 -14.23 -16.06 -10.18
N PHE A 177 -14.84 -17.19 -9.84
CA PHE A 177 -15.50 -17.39 -8.54
C PHE A 177 -14.47 -17.66 -7.43
N GLY A 178 -14.91 -17.54 -6.17
CA GLY A 178 -14.11 -17.93 -5.02
C GLY A 178 -12.91 -17.00 -4.75
N ALA A 179 -11.90 -17.56 -4.10
CA ALA A 179 -10.70 -16.83 -3.69
C ALA A 179 -9.82 -16.43 -4.89
N ILE A 180 -9.05 -15.35 -4.71
CA ILE A 180 -8.03 -14.92 -5.66
C ILE A 180 -6.67 -15.35 -5.10
N PRO A 181 -5.85 -16.13 -5.83
CA PRO A 181 -4.56 -16.56 -5.31
C PRO A 181 -3.67 -15.36 -4.96
N GLY A 182 -3.05 -15.40 -3.78
CA GLY A 182 -2.25 -14.30 -3.21
C GLY A 182 -3.04 -13.19 -2.52
N VAL A 183 -4.38 -13.29 -2.46
CA VAL A 183 -5.23 -12.32 -1.75
C VAL A 183 -6.05 -13.01 -0.66
N ASP A 184 -5.49 -12.99 0.55
CA ASP A 184 -6.10 -13.63 1.73
C ASP A 184 -7.22 -12.80 2.36
N VAL A 185 -8.10 -13.47 3.11
CA VAL A 185 -9.05 -12.78 4.00
C VAL A 185 -8.29 -11.85 4.95
N GLY A 186 -8.72 -10.60 5.04
CA GLY A 186 -8.06 -9.52 5.76
C GLY A 186 -7.15 -8.65 4.88
N HIS A 187 -6.91 -9.02 3.61
CA HIS A 187 -6.11 -8.20 2.69
C HIS A 187 -6.72 -6.80 2.52
N GLN A 188 -5.88 -5.78 2.63
CA GLN A 188 -6.28 -4.38 2.53
C GLN A 188 -5.83 -3.77 1.21
N PHE A 189 -6.78 -3.30 0.43
CA PHE A 189 -6.54 -2.42 -0.71
C PHE A 189 -6.72 -0.96 -0.30
N PHE A 190 -5.80 -0.10 -0.69
CA PHE A 190 -5.82 1.34 -0.38
C PHE A 190 -6.58 2.15 -1.43
N SER A 191 -7.02 1.52 -2.52
CA SER A 191 -8.02 2.09 -3.42
C SER A 191 -8.80 1.03 -4.20
N ARG A 192 -9.91 1.47 -4.82
CA ARG A 192 -10.63 0.67 -5.83
C ARG A 192 -9.75 0.35 -7.05
N ALA A 193 -8.80 1.23 -7.38
CA ALA A 193 -7.91 1.06 -8.53
C ALA A 193 -6.91 -0.08 -8.29
N GLU A 194 -6.45 -0.30 -7.06
CA GLU A 194 -5.59 -1.45 -6.72
C GLU A 194 -6.34 -2.78 -6.92
N MET A 195 -7.61 -2.86 -6.52
CA MET A 195 -8.44 -4.05 -6.80
C MET A 195 -8.59 -4.33 -8.30
N VAL A 196 -8.69 -3.27 -9.11
CA VAL A 196 -8.72 -3.39 -10.58
C VAL A 196 -7.38 -3.85 -11.13
N ALA A 197 -6.27 -3.29 -10.63
CA ALA A 197 -4.91 -3.64 -11.04
C ALA A 197 -4.58 -5.12 -10.76
N VAL A 198 -5.03 -5.66 -9.63
CA VAL A 198 -4.89 -7.09 -9.30
C VAL A 198 -5.88 -7.95 -10.09
N GLY A 199 -7.03 -7.41 -10.50
CA GLY A 199 -8.12 -8.19 -11.08
C GLY A 199 -9.06 -8.81 -10.04
N PHE A 200 -8.96 -8.35 -8.79
CA PHE A 200 -9.85 -8.77 -7.71
C PHE A 200 -11.30 -8.29 -7.94
N HIS A 201 -11.43 -7.06 -8.46
CA HIS A 201 -12.70 -6.42 -8.83
C HIS A 201 -12.47 -5.53 -10.06
N SER A 202 -13.16 -5.77 -11.19
CA SER A 202 -12.79 -5.12 -12.46
C SER A 202 -13.30 -3.69 -12.63
N HIS A 203 -14.17 -3.22 -11.74
CA HIS A 203 -14.73 -1.87 -11.79
C HIS A 203 -14.18 -1.01 -10.65
N TRP A 204 -13.83 0.24 -10.96
CA TRP A 204 -13.38 1.22 -9.97
C TRP A 204 -14.53 1.92 -9.23
N LEU A 205 -15.74 1.92 -9.81
CA LEU A 205 -16.92 2.58 -9.24
C LEU A 205 -17.99 1.59 -8.76
N ASN A 206 -18.46 0.72 -9.66
CA ASN A 206 -19.61 -0.16 -9.42
C ASN A 206 -19.42 -1.02 -8.17
N GLY A 207 -20.47 -1.16 -7.38
CA GLY A 207 -20.45 -1.97 -6.15
C GLY A 207 -20.50 -3.48 -6.41
N ILE A 208 -21.08 -3.91 -7.53
CA ILE A 208 -21.21 -5.32 -7.91
C ILE A 208 -20.33 -5.60 -9.11
N ASP A 209 -19.49 -6.61 -9.00
CA ASP A 209 -18.74 -7.19 -10.12
C ASP A 209 -19.31 -8.54 -10.51
N TYR A 210 -19.52 -8.75 -11.81
CA TYR A 210 -20.15 -9.96 -12.32
C TYR A 210 -19.60 -10.39 -13.68
N MET A 211 -19.70 -11.68 -13.98
CA MET A 211 -19.50 -12.27 -15.29
C MET A 211 -20.76 -12.11 -16.14
N GLY A 212 -20.60 -11.59 -17.36
CA GLY A 212 -21.67 -11.49 -18.35
C GLY A 212 -21.73 -12.69 -19.29
N THR A 213 -22.57 -12.60 -20.32
CA THR A 213 -22.77 -13.66 -21.33
C THR A 213 -21.50 -14.01 -22.12
N SER A 214 -20.48 -13.16 -22.14
CA SER A 214 -19.17 -13.47 -22.74
C SER A 214 -18.45 -14.64 -22.06
N TYR A 215 -18.85 -15.02 -20.85
CA TYR A 215 -18.34 -16.18 -20.11
C TYR A 215 -19.22 -17.43 -20.30
N SER A 216 -20.27 -17.39 -21.13
CA SER A 216 -21.21 -18.52 -21.31
C SER A 216 -20.66 -19.70 -22.10
N THR A 217 -19.41 -19.62 -22.54
CA THR A 217 -18.71 -20.69 -23.26
C THR A 217 -17.53 -21.19 -22.45
N GLY A 218 -17.03 -22.38 -22.77
CA GLY A 218 -15.87 -22.97 -22.09
C GLY A 218 -16.20 -23.43 -20.67
N GLU A 219 -15.35 -23.08 -19.70
CA GLU A 219 -15.39 -23.57 -18.31
C GLU A 219 -16.75 -23.33 -17.61
N TYR A 220 -17.47 -22.28 -17.99
CA TYR A 220 -18.70 -21.86 -17.33
C TYR A 220 -19.98 -22.12 -18.14
N SER A 221 -19.95 -23.01 -19.15
CA SER A 221 -21.09 -23.24 -20.04
C SER A 221 -22.36 -23.76 -19.36
N GLU A 222 -22.21 -24.42 -18.21
CA GLU A 222 -23.33 -25.00 -17.45
C GLU A 222 -24.13 -23.94 -16.66
N TYR A 223 -23.63 -22.71 -16.58
CA TYR A 223 -24.21 -21.67 -15.72
C TYR A 223 -25.16 -20.73 -16.46
N THR A 224 -26.15 -20.22 -15.71
CA THR A 224 -27.07 -19.15 -16.15
C THR A 224 -26.50 -17.78 -15.80
N PHE A 225 -26.17 -17.01 -16.83
CA PHE A 225 -25.60 -15.66 -16.72
C PHE A 225 -26.66 -14.56 -16.62
N PRO A 226 -26.33 -13.38 -16.05
CA PRO A 226 -25.05 -13.00 -15.43
C PRO A 226 -24.81 -13.65 -14.05
N LEU A 227 -23.56 -13.65 -13.58
CA LEU A 227 -23.16 -14.25 -12.29
C LEU A 227 -22.22 -13.35 -11.48
N ALA A 228 -22.55 -13.06 -10.23
CA ALA A 228 -21.76 -12.18 -9.38
C ALA A 228 -20.50 -12.87 -8.87
N VAL A 229 -19.39 -12.13 -8.82
CA VAL A 229 -18.09 -12.64 -8.34
C VAL A 229 -17.55 -11.87 -7.14
N ALA A 230 -17.85 -10.57 -7.06
CA ALA A 230 -17.44 -9.73 -5.94
C ALA A 230 -18.43 -8.59 -5.70
N ILE A 231 -18.55 -8.16 -4.45
CA ILE A 231 -19.26 -6.94 -4.07
C ILE A 231 -18.39 -6.06 -3.16
N VAL A 232 -18.65 -4.76 -3.21
CA VAL A 232 -18.03 -3.75 -2.36
C VAL A 232 -19.11 -3.05 -1.53
N LEU A 233 -19.04 -3.25 -0.22
CA LEU A 233 -19.78 -2.53 0.82
C LEU A 233 -18.99 -1.27 1.15
N SER A 234 -19.57 -0.08 1.02
CA SER A 234 -18.84 1.18 1.28
C SER A 234 -19.71 2.27 1.89
N GLY A 235 -20.86 1.89 2.45
CA GLY A 235 -21.85 2.81 3.03
C GLY A 235 -22.29 3.88 2.03
N GLN A 236 -22.43 3.53 0.75
CA GLN A 236 -22.93 4.44 -0.28
C GLN A 236 -24.44 4.29 -0.51
N TYR A 237 -25.04 3.23 0.02
CA TYR A 237 -26.47 3.02 0.06
C TYR A 237 -26.94 3.16 1.51
N GLU A 238 -28.00 3.94 1.68
CA GLU A 238 -28.63 4.21 2.97
C GLU A 238 -29.34 2.98 3.57
N ASP A 239 -29.63 1.98 2.73
CA ASP A 239 -30.39 0.78 3.07
C ASP A 239 -29.52 -0.45 3.43
N ASP A 240 -28.19 -0.32 3.39
CA ASP A 240 -27.26 -1.40 3.72
C ASP A 240 -27.29 -1.70 5.22
N LEU A 241 -27.43 -2.99 5.58
CA LEU A 241 -27.32 -3.46 6.97
C LEU A 241 -26.16 -4.44 7.07
N ASP A 242 -25.15 -4.09 7.86
CA ASP A 242 -23.96 -4.90 8.03
C ASP A 242 -23.91 -5.51 9.44
N ASN A 243 -24.40 -6.75 9.58
CA ASN A 243 -24.22 -7.54 10.79
C ASN A 243 -23.06 -8.53 10.61
N SER A 244 -21.97 -8.09 9.98
CA SER A 244 -20.72 -8.86 9.93
C SER A 244 -20.83 -10.16 9.12
N GLU A 245 -21.12 -11.27 9.76
CA GLU A 245 -21.29 -12.58 9.13
C GLU A 245 -22.61 -12.66 8.33
N ASP A 246 -23.57 -11.78 8.62
CA ASP A 246 -24.88 -11.69 7.94
C ASP A 246 -25.11 -10.26 7.44
N VAL A 247 -25.04 -10.06 6.13
CA VAL A 247 -25.11 -8.75 5.49
C VAL A 247 -26.38 -8.64 4.67
N VAL A 248 -27.10 -7.53 4.77
CA VAL A 248 -28.15 -7.16 3.82
C VAL A 248 -27.60 -6.07 2.91
N TYR A 249 -27.33 -6.45 1.67
CA TYR A 249 -26.75 -5.60 0.64
C TYR A 249 -27.83 -5.02 -0.27
N THR A 250 -27.75 -3.72 -0.54
CA THR A 250 -28.65 -3.03 -1.46
C THR A 250 -28.16 -3.18 -2.91
N GLY A 251 -29.06 -3.59 -3.79
CA GLY A 251 -28.81 -3.75 -5.21
C GLY A 251 -28.39 -2.44 -5.90
N GLN A 252 -27.84 -2.57 -7.10
CA GLN A 252 -27.45 -1.43 -7.92
C GLN A 252 -28.65 -0.81 -8.66
N GLY A 253 -28.50 0.47 -9.02
CA GLY A 253 -29.44 1.21 -9.85
C GLY A 253 -30.18 2.30 -9.09
N GLY A 254 -30.48 3.40 -9.78
CA GLY A 254 -31.25 4.50 -9.24
C GLY A 254 -30.62 5.30 -8.11
N ASN A 255 -29.32 5.13 -7.86
CA ASN A 255 -28.57 5.93 -6.90
C ASN A 255 -27.87 7.10 -7.59
N ASN A 256 -27.95 8.28 -7.00
CA ASN A 256 -27.15 9.44 -7.39
C ASN A 256 -25.72 9.37 -6.81
N LEU A 257 -24.92 8.41 -7.29
CA LEU A 257 -23.58 8.10 -6.73
C LEU A 257 -22.60 9.29 -6.72
N LEU A 258 -22.80 10.28 -7.60
CA LEU A 258 -21.95 11.45 -7.74
C LEU A 258 -22.55 12.72 -7.10
N GLY A 259 -23.76 12.64 -6.57
CA GLY A 259 -24.46 13.77 -5.95
C GLY A 259 -24.79 13.51 -4.49
N ASP A 260 -26.07 13.56 -4.14
CA ASP A 260 -26.58 13.40 -2.77
C ASP A 260 -26.57 11.96 -2.25
N LYS A 261 -26.18 10.99 -3.10
CA LYS A 261 -26.07 9.55 -2.79
C LYS A 261 -27.39 8.89 -2.39
N LYS A 262 -28.51 9.53 -2.71
CA LYS A 262 -29.86 9.02 -2.44
C LYS A 262 -30.42 8.27 -3.64
N GLN A 263 -31.43 7.45 -3.37
CA GLN A 263 -32.22 6.84 -4.44
C GLN A 263 -33.13 7.89 -5.08
N ASN A 264 -33.14 7.91 -6.41
CA ASN A 264 -33.97 8.82 -7.22
C ASN A 264 -34.89 8.09 -8.22
N LYS A 265 -34.80 6.75 -8.31
CA LYS A 265 -35.70 5.93 -9.13
C LYS A 265 -35.70 4.48 -8.65
N ASP A 266 -36.77 3.78 -9.01
CA ASP A 266 -36.93 2.35 -8.75
C ASP A 266 -35.82 1.53 -9.41
N GLN A 267 -35.28 0.57 -8.65
CA GLN A 267 -34.33 -0.41 -9.14
C GLN A 267 -35.00 -1.44 -10.05
N LYS A 268 -34.20 -2.08 -10.91
CA LYS A 268 -34.63 -3.15 -11.81
C LYS A 268 -33.82 -4.42 -11.53
N MET A 269 -34.43 -5.58 -11.71
CA MET A 269 -33.76 -6.89 -11.62
C MET A 269 -32.96 -7.17 -12.90
N LEU A 270 -31.89 -6.40 -13.10
CA LEU A 270 -31.00 -6.43 -14.27
C LEU A 270 -29.56 -6.25 -13.81
N ARG A 271 -28.58 -6.56 -14.68
CA ARG A 271 -27.14 -6.36 -14.42
C ARG A 271 -26.72 -7.03 -13.11
N GLY A 272 -26.03 -6.34 -12.21
CA GLY A 272 -25.56 -6.87 -10.92
C GLY A 272 -26.67 -7.42 -10.02
N ASN A 273 -27.89 -6.88 -10.08
CA ASN A 273 -29.01 -7.41 -9.29
C ASN A 273 -29.42 -8.81 -9.78
N LEU A 274 -29.52 -8.96 -11.10
CA LEU A 274 -29.78 -10.26 -11.71
C LEU A 274 -28.61 -11.22 -11.46
N ALA A 275 -27.38 -10.71 -11.47
CA ALA A 275 -26.19 -11.50 -11.20
C ALA A 275 -26.19 -12.08 -9.78
N LEU A 276 -26.54 -11.28 -8.76
CA LEU A 276 -26.68 -11.75 -7.38
C LEU A 276 -27.82 -12.75 -7.21
N LYS A 277 -28.97 -12.51 -7.87
CA LYS A 277 -30.09 -13.47 -7.91
C LYS A 277 -29.65 -14.81 -8.51
N ASN A 278 -29.04 -14.79 -9.68
CA ASN A 278 -28.61 -16.01 -10.36
C ASN A 278 -27.50 -16.74 -9.58
N SER A 279 -26.65 -16.00 -8.85
CA SER A 279 -25.63 -16.59 -7.97
C SER A 279 -26.26 -17.29 -6.77
N MET A 280 -27.35 -16.74 -6.22
CA MET A 280 -28.16 -17.42 -5.19
C MET A 280 -28.76 -18.73 -5.72
N GLU A 281 -29.41 -18.68 -6.89
CA GLU A 281 -30.08 -19.84 -7.49
C GLU A 281 -29.11 -20.98 -7.87
N GLN A 282 -27.83 -20.65 -8.04
CA GLN A 282 -26.78 -21.58 -8.44
C GLN A 282 -25.76 -21.85 -7.31
N ASP A 283 -26.05 -21.41 -6.08
CA ASP A 283 -25.21 -21.59 -4.87
C ASP A 283 -23.74 -21.17 -5.05
N LEU A 284 -23.52 -20.03 -5.71
CA LEU A 284 -22.19 -19.53 -6.02
C LEU A 284 -21.67 -18.54 -4.97
N PRO A 285 -20.38 -18.65 -4.58
CA PRO A 285 -19.77 -17.74 -3.63
C PRO A 285 -19.46 -16.38 -4.25
N VAL A 286 -19.64 -15.33 -3.47
CA VAL A 286 -19.35 -13.93 -3.82
C VAL A 286 -18.31 -13.40 -2.84
N ARG A 287 -17.23 -12.81 -3.36
CA ARG A 287 -16.24 -12.10 -2.54
C ARG A 287 -16.85 -10.82 -1.96
N VAL A 288 -16.68 -10.58 -0.67
CA VAL A 288 -17.18 -9.35 -0.02
C VAL A 288 -16.00 -8.49 0.42
N VAL A 289 -16.05 -7.21 0.05
CA VAL A 289 -15.06 -6.21 0.45
C VAL A 289 -15.76 -5.08 1.22
N ARG A 290 -15.23 -4.71 2.38
CA ARG A 290 -15.73 -3.57 3.16
C ARG A 290 -14.80 -2.36 3.04
N GLY A 291 -15.37 -1.23 2.67
CA GLY A 291 -14.70 0.06 2.58
C GLY A 291 -14.86 0.85 3.87
N HIS A 292 -13.75 1.22 4.49
CA HIS A 292 -13.70 2.00 5.73
C HIS A 292 -13.04 3.35 5.47
N SER A 293 -13.58 4.41 6.09
CA SER A 293 -12.90 5.72 6.09
C SER A 293 -11.56 5.59 6.79
N SER A 294 -10.50 6.05 6.14
CA SER A 294 -9.16 6.00 6.71
C SER A 294 -8.36 7.23 6.34
N LYS A 295 -7.89 7.96 7.34
CA LYS A 295 -6.99 9.11 7.15
C LYS A 295 -5.64 8.71 6.53
N SER A 296 -5.25 7.44 6.69
CA SER A 296 -4.00 6.94 6.14
C SER A 296 -4.07 6.57 4.66
N SER A 297 -5.27 6.35 4.10
CA SER A 297 -5.39 6.03 2.68
C SER A 297 -5.23 7.26 1.80
N TYR A 298 -4.56 7.10 0.66
CA TYR A 298 -4.37 8.17 -0.32
C TYR A 298 -5.66 8.59 -1.04
N VAL A 299 -6.76 7.83 -0.90
CA VAL A 299 -8.12 8.22 -1.32
C VAL A 299 -9.07 8.42 -0.13
N GLY A 300 -8.54 8.42 1.10
CA GLY A 300 -9.33 8.55 2.33
C GLY A 300 -10.14 7.30 2.71
N LYS A 301 -9.93 6.16 2.03
CA LYS A 301 -10.62 4.88 2.28
C LYS A 301 -9.69 3.67 2.13
N VAL A 302 -9.83 2.70 3.04
CA VAL A 302 -9.23 1.36 2.90
C VAL A 302 -10.33 0.36 2.60
N TYR A 303 -10.05 -0.67 1.82
CA TYR A 303 -10.97 -1.70 1.38
C TYR A 303 -10.44 -3.06 1.84
N THR A 304 -11.10 -3.68 2.81
CA THR A 304 -10.69 -4.96 3.40
C THR A 304 -11.47 -6.10 2.76
N TYR A 305 -10.77 -7.12 2.25
CA TYR A 305 -11.39 -8.35 1.79
C TYR A 305 -11.81 -9.23 2.97
N ASP A 306 -13.11 -9.44 3.12
CA ASP A 306 -13.69 -10.12 4.29
C ASP A 306 -14.06 -11.59 4.01
N GLY A 307 -13.65 -12.11 2.87
CA GLY A 307 -13.89 -13.50 2.49
C GLY A 307 -15.12 -13.70 1.60
N LEU A 308 -15.49 -14.97 1.50
CA LEU A 308 -16.55 -15.48 0.65
C LEU A 308 -17.86 -15.58 1.41
N TYR A 309 -18.93 -15.14 0.74
CA TYR A 309 -20.30 -15.19 1.22
C TYR A 309 -21.17 -15.86 0.18
N LYS A 310 -22.27 -16.47 0.62
CA LYS A 310 -23.36 -16.91 -0.26
C LYS A 310 -24.54 -15.98 -0.13
N VAL A 311 -25.20 -15.69 -1.25
CA VAL A 311 -26.52 -15.03 -1.21
C VAL A 311 -27.54 -16.07 -0.76
N VAL A 312 -28.26 -15.81 0.33
CA VAL A 312 -29.23 -16.75 0.91
C VAL A 312 -30.68 -16.36 0.67
N ASN A 313 -30.93 -15.08 0.39
CA ASN A 313 -32.26 -14.58 0.08
C ASN A 313 -32.16 -13.25 -0.68
N TYR A 314 -33.20 -12.90 -1.43
CA TYR A 314 -33.39 -11.55 -1.95
C TYR A 314 -34.87 -11.15 -1.98
N TRP A 315 -35.16 -9.87 -1.85
CA TRP A 315 -36.51 -9.33 -1.97
C TRP A 315 -36.50 -7.90 -2.51
N ALA A 316 -37.66 -7.39 -2.91
CA ALA A 316 -37.85 -6.00 -3.26
C ALA A 316 -38.67 -5.31 -2.17
N GLU A 317 -38.27 -4.10 -1.78
CA GLU A 317 -39.03 -3.28 -0.84
C GLU A 317 -38.90 -1.79 -1.20
N LYS A 318 -39.69 -0.94 -0.54
CA LYS A 318 -39.49 0.50 -0.62
C LYS A 318 -38.35 0.89 0.32
N GLY A 319 -37.26 1.40 -0.25
CA GLY A 319 -36.12 1.93 0.51
C GLY A 319 -36.47 3.23 1.22
N ILE A 320 -35.53 3.78 1.98
CA ILE A 320 -35.73 4.99 2.81
C ILE A 320 -36.23 6.18 1.98
N SER A 321 -35.71 6.36 0.76
CA SER A 321 -36.13 7.43 -0.16
C SER A 321 -37.45 7.13 -0.91
N GLY A 322 -38.19 6.07 -0.57
CA GLY A 322 -39.51 5.75 -1.13
C GLY A 322 -39.50 5.04 -2.49
N PHE A 323 -38.33 4.79 -3.07
CA PHE A 323 -38.15 4.03 -4.31
C PHE A 323 -37.98 2.54 -4.05
N THR A 324 -38.36 1.73 -5.02
CA THR A 324 -38.15 0.28 -4.96
C THR A 324 -36.64 -0.02 -4.98
N VAL A 325 -36.15 -0.74 -3.97
CA VAL A 325 -34.78 -1.25 -3.89
C VAL A 325 -34.81 -2.78 -3.77
N TYR A 326 -33.84 -3.45 -4.39
CA TYR A 326 -33.63 -4.88 -4.16
C TYR A 326 -32.64 -5.06 -3.02
N LYS A 327 -32.96 -5.94 -2.08
CA LYS A 327 -32.08 -6.31 -0.98
C LYS A 327 -31.66 -7.77 -1.13
N PHE A 328 -30.39 -8.03 -0.86
CA PHE A 328 -29.78 -9.35 -0.93
C PHE A 328 -29.19 -9.67 0.44
N ARG A 329 -29.67 -10.73 1.08
CA ARG A 329 -29.07 -11.23 2.33
C ARG A 329 -27.93 -12.17 1.97
N LEU A 330 -26.73 -11.85 2.44
CA LEU A 330 -25.53 -12.65 2.26
C LEU A 330 -25.10 -13.22 3.61
N LYS A 331 -24.73 -14.51 3.62
CA LYS A 331 -24.13 -15.17 4.79
C LYS A 331 -22.71 -15.60 4.47
N ARG A 332 -21.77 -15.30 5.36
CA ARG A 332 -20.38 -15.70 5.23
C ARG A 332 -20.26 -17.23 5.24
N LEU A 333 -19.34 -17.76 4.45
CA LEU A 333 -19.04 -19.19 4.46
C LEU A 333 -18.20 -19.56 5.68
N GLU A 334 -18.47 -20.73 6.26
CA GLU A 334 -17.73 -21.29 7.39
C GLU A 334 -16.30 -21.72 6.98
N GLY A 335 -15.41 -21.88 7.96
CA GLY A 335 -14.04 -22.36 7.75
C GLY A 335 -13.03 -21.31 7.27
N GLN A 336 -13.43 -20.04 7.17
CA GLN A 336 -12.55 -18.92 6.83
C GLN A 336 -11.96 -18.27 8.09
N PRO A 337 -10.82 -17.57 8.01
CA PRO A 337 -10.29 -16.77 9.12
C PRO A 337 -11.35 -15.84 9.72
N GLU A 338 -11.26 -15.56 11.02
CA GLU A 338 -12.20 -14.64 11.69
C GLU A 338 -12.19 -13.27 11.02
N LEU A 339 -13.37 -12.67 10.88
CA LEU A 339 -13.50 -11.32 10.35
C LEU A 339 -12.82 -10.31 11.28
N THR A 340 -11.98 -9.47 10.69
CA THR A 340 -11.36 -8.34 11.40
C THR A 340 -12.29 -7.12 11.47
N THR A 341 -13.45 -7.15 10.79
CA THR A 341 -14.28 -5.98 10.48
C THR A 341 -15.58 -5.87 11.30
N ASN A 342 -15.88 -6.84 12.16
CA ASN A 342 -17.17 -6.96 12.90
C ASN A 342 -17.32 -6.01 14.09
N GLN A 343 -16.18 -5.54 14.54
CA GLN A 343 -15.95 -4.40 15.41
C GLN A 343 -14.81 -3.68 14.70
N VAL A 344 -14.69 -2.36 14.84
CA VAL A 344 -13.44 -1.70 14.43
C VAL A 344 -12.34 -2.18 15.39
N GLN A 345 -11.76 -3.34 15.09
CA GLN A 345 -10.54 -3.84 15.68
C GLN A 345 -9.56 -4.00 14.54
N PHE A 346 -8.76 -2.94 14.41
CA PHE A 346 -7.57 -2.91 13.59
C PHE A 346 -6.76 -4.18 13.79
N ILE A 347 -6.21 -4.66 12.68
CA ILE A 347 -5.29 -5.79 12.54
C ILE A 347 -4.45 -5.96 13.82
N ARG A 348 -4.83 -6.96 14.64
CA ARG A 348 -4.11 -7.45 15.82
C ARG A 348 -3.71 -6.37 16.84
N GLY A 349 -4.70 -5.88 17.60
CA GLY A 349 -4.52 -5.02 18.77
C GLY A 349 -4.86 -3.56 18.46
N ARG A 350 -5.53 -2.87 19.39
CA ARG A 350 -5.74 -1.42 19.32
C ARG A 350 -4.38 -0.76 19.07
N ILE A 351 -4.23 -0.09 17.92
CA ILE A 351 -3.03 0.71 17.62
C ILE A 351 -2.87 1.71 18.77
N PRO A 352 -1.73 1.75 19.46
CA PRO A 352 -1.55 2.68 20.55
C PRO A 352 -1.69 4.13 20.06
N ASP A 353 -2.53 4.91 20.75
CA ASP A 353 -2.62 6.34 20.49
C ASP A 353 -1.45 7.08 21.17
N SER A 354 -0.85 6.48 22.21
CA SER A 354 0.30 7.01 22.94
C SER A 354 1.15 5.90 23.57
N VAL A 355 2.37 6.24 23.98
CA VAL A 355 3.34 5.31 24.60
C VAL A 355 2.80 4.67 25.89
N SER A 356 1.92 5.36 26.64
CA SER A 356 1.34 4.84 27.88
C SER A 356 0.32 3.72 27.66
N GLU A 357 -0.21 3.56 26.44
CA GLU A 357 -1.14 2.47 26.10
C GLU A 357 -0.40 1.18 25.68
N VAL A 358 0.91 1.26 25.52
CA VAL A 358 1.73 0.17 24.96
C VAL A 358 2.00 -0.90 26.03
N ARG A 359 1.62 -2.14 25.74
CA ARG A 359 1.93 -3.29 26.60
C ARG A 359 3.37 -3.77 26.37
N GLY A 360 4.02 -4.23 27.44
CA GLY A 360 5.38 -4.76 27.38
C GLY A 360 6.44 -3.68 27.13
N LEU A 361 6.15 -2.42 27.46
CA LEU A 361 7.11 -1.33 27.31
C LEU A 361 8.36 -1.57 28.16
N VAL A 362 9.53 -1.55 27.52
CA VAL A 362 10.84 -1.69 28.18
C VAL A 362 11.71 -0.44 28.03
N CYS A 363 11.42 0.41 27.04
CA CYS A 363 12.04 1.73 26.88
C CYS A 363 11.01 2.69 26.27
N ALA A 364 10.85 3.88 26.84
CA ALA A 364 9.90 4.87 26.34
C ALA A 364 10.36 5.55 25.04
N ASP A 365 11.67 5.72 24.87
CA ASP A 365 12.28 6.31 23.68
C ASP A 365 13.75 5.87 23.53
N ILE A 366 14.03 5.00 22.57
CA ILE A 366 15.40 4.55 22.29
C ILE A 366 16.28 5.64 21.68
N SER A 367 15.68 6.75 21.21
CA SER A 367 16.43 7.87 20.62
C SER A 367 16.95 8.86 21.65
N GLU A 368 16.50 8.74 22.91
CA GLU A 368 16.82 9.67 24.00
C GLU A 368 16.51 11.13 23.62
N GLY A 369 15.40 11.37 22.91
CA GLY A 369 14.96 12.70 22.46
C GLY A 369 15.71 13.26 21.24
N GLN A 370 16.58 12.47 20.58
CA GLN A 370 17.26 12.91 19.37
C GLN A 370 16.35 12.96 18.13
N GLU A 371 15.29 12.15 18.12
CA GLU A 371 14.25 12.20 17.08
C GLU A 371 13.07 13.05 17.53
N ASN A 372 12.39 13.68 16.56
CA ASN A 372 11.22 14.51 16.85
C ASN A 372 10.00 13.68 17.29
N ILE A 373 10.00 12.38 16.98
CA ILE A 373 8.96 11.42 17.34
C ILE A 373 9.62 10.34 18.20
N PRO A 374 9.22 10.17 19.48
CA PRO A 374 9.77 9.14 20.34
C PRO A 374 9.61 7.73 19.75
N ILE A 375 10.63 6.89 19.94
CA ILE A 375 10.63 5.51 19.44
C ILE A 375 10.59 4.54 20.63
N PRO A 376 9.39 4.11 21.08
CA PRO A 376 9.28 3.15 22.17
C PRO A 376 9.84 1.78 21.78
N ALA A 377 10.34 1.04 22.78
CA ALA A 377 10.70 -0.37 22.65
C ALA A 377 9.82 -1.27 23.52
N THR A 378 9.36 -2.39 22.95
CA THR A 378 8.50 -3.37 23.64
C THR A 378 9.07 -4.78 23.62
N ASN A 379 8.91 -5.49 24.73
CA ASN A 379 9.28 -6.88 24.88
C ASN A 379 8.15 -7.67 25.54
N LEU A 380 7.46 -8.47 24.74
CA LEU A 380 6.41 -9.40 25.18
C LEU A 380 6.83 -10.87 25.00
N VAL A 381 8.11 -11.10 24.68
CA VAL A 381 8.64 -12.41 24.28
C VAL A 381 9.53 -12.98 25.38
N ASP A 382 10.45 -12.17 25.89
CA ASP A 382 11.43 -12.62 26.88
C ASP A 382 10.90 -12.46 28.32
N ASP A 383 11.37 -13.32 29.23
CA ASP A 383 11.15 -13.23 30.67
C ASP A 383 12.49 -13.41 31.42
N PRO A 384 13.04 -12.38 32.10
CA PRO A 384 12.47 -11.04 32.23
C PRO A 384 12.56 -10.22 30.94
N PRO A 385 11.61 -9.29 30.69
CA PRO A 385 11.65 -8.42 29.52
C PRO A 385 12.76 -7.38 29.67
N VAL A 386 13.76 -7.43 28.79
CA VAL A 386 14.89 -6.50 28.78
C VAL A 386 14.82 -5.52 27.60
N PRO A 387 15.25 -4.25 27.77
CA PRO A 387 15.35 -3.29 26.67
C PRO A 387 16.54 -3.60 25.74
N PRO A 388 16.58 -3.02 24.54
CA PRO A 388 17.79 -3.01 23.72
C PRO A 388 18.92 -2.29 24.48
N THR A 389 20.09 -2.92 24.60
CA THR A 389 21.27 -2.38 25.30
C THR A 389 22.52 -2.46 24.43
N GLY A 390 23.61 -1.85 24.86
CA GLY A 390 24.92 -1.97 24.20
C GLY A 390 25.10 -1.12 22.93
N PHE A 391 24.25 -0.12 22.69
CA PHE A 391 24.40 0.82 21.59
C PHE A 391 24.05 2.26 22.00
N LYS A 392 24.56 3.23 21.25
CA LYS A 392 24.21 4.65 21.39
C LYS A 392 23.43 5.15 20.19
N TYR A 393 22.28 5.79 20.42
CA TYR A 393 21.49 6.33 19.32
C TYR A 393 22.21 7.52 18.66
N ARG A 394 22.27 7.56 17.32
CA ARG A 394 22.83 8.69 16.54
C ARG A 394 22.07 8.93 15.24
N LYS A 395 21.53 10.13 15.09
CA LYS A 395 20.77 10.56 13.90
C LYS A 395 21.61 10.74 12.63
N SER A 396 22.91 11.02 12.77
CA SER A 396 23.82 11.26 11.64
C SER A 396 24.97 10.26 11.66
N ILE A 397 25.50 9.97 10.47
CA ILE A 397 26.74 9.22 10.29
C ILE A 397 27.87 9.85 11.11
N GLN A 398 28.68 9.01 11.74
CA GLN A 398 29.90 9.38 12.44
C GLN A 398 31.09 8.98 11.57
N VAL A 399 31.86 9.93 11.08
CA VAL A 399 32.99 9.67 10.17
C VAL A 399 34.23 9.41 11.01
N VAL A 400 34.95 8.31 10.76
CA VAL A 400 36.24 8.05 11.41
C VAL A 400 37.39 8.83 10.75
N ASP A 401 38.45 9.13 11.50
CA ASP A 401 39.49 10.11 11.11
C ASP A 401 40.21 9.81 9.78
N ASN A 402 40.31 8.55 9.40
CA ASN A 402 40.97 8.06 8.19
C ASN A 402 40.09 8.09 6.93
N VAL A 403 38.79 8.43 7.06
CA VAL A 403 37.88 8.58 5.92
C VAL A 403 37.87 10.03 5.45
N LYS A 404 38.26 10.26 4.19
CA LYS A 404 38.28 11.59 3.59
C LYS A 404 36.91 11.93 3.02
N ILE A 405 36.29 13.01 3.51
CA ILE A 405 35.03 13.50 2.97
C ILE A 405 35.28 14.31 1.68
N PRO A 406 34.57 14.00 0.58
CA PRO A 406 34.72 14.71 -0.68
C PRO A 406 34.32 16.18 -0.59
N ALA A 407 34.78 16.96 -1.56
CA ALA A 407 34.39 18.36 -1.68
C ALA A 407 32.87 18.49 -1.89
N ALA A 408 32.29 19.53 -1.26
CA ALA A 408 30.87 19.79 -1.35
C ALA A 408 30.41 20.09 -2.79
N SER A 409 29.31 19.47 -3.22
CA SER A 409 28.69 19.67 -4.52
C SER A 409 28.30 21.14 -4.75
N SER A 410 28.31 21.60 -6.01
CA SER A 410 28.01 23.00 -6.35
C SER A 410 26.58 23.42 -5.99
N GLY A 411 25.63 22.47 -5.99
CA GLY A 411 24.23 22.73 -5.72
C GLY A 411 23.48 23.40 -6.88
N CYS A 412 22.31 23.97 -6.59
CA CYS A 412 21.50 24.69 -7.57
C CYS A 412 21.16 26.09 -7.04
N ASP A 413 20.95 27.04 -7.95
CA ASP A 413 20.64 28.44 -7.59
C ASP A 413 19.13 28.73 -7.45
N CYS A 414 18.30 27.68 -7.36
CA CYS A 414 16.87 27.83 -7.15
C CYS A 414 16.59 28.52 -5.80
N VAL A 415 15.61 29.42 -5.75
CA VAL A 415 15.19 30.10 -4.51
C VAL A 415 13.93 29.44 -3.95
N GLY A 416 13.89 29.23 -2.63
CA GLY A 416 12.74 28.60 -1.97
C GLY A 416 12.68 27.09 -2.23
N GLY A 417 11.86 26.63 -3.18
CA GLY A 417 11.72 25.21 -3.52
C GLY A 417 12.05 24.94 -4.99
N CYS A 418 12.73 23.83 -5.28
CA CYS A 418 12.96 23.40 -6.66
C CYS A 418 11.67 22.84 -7.26
N THR A 419 11.11 23.53 -8.25
CA THR A 419 9.82 23.17 -8.86
C THR A 419 9.87 23.05 -10.39
N ASN A 420 10.85 23.70 -11.04
CA ASN A 420 11.07 23.62 -12.47
C ASN A 420 12.31 22.77 -12.77
N PRO A 421 12.15 21.56 -13.33
CA PRO A 421 13.27 20.66 -13.58
C PRO A 421 14.21 21.16 -14.68
N ASN A 422 13.74 21.99 -15.62
CA ASN A 422 14.56 22.53 -16.69
C ASN A 422 15.62 23.53 -16.17
N ILE A 423 15.30 24.24 -15.08
CA ILE A 423 16.19 25.25 -14.49
C ILE A 423 17.08 24.62 -13.41
N CYS A 424 16.55 23.70 -12.61
CA CYS A 424 17.26 23.14 -11.46
C CYS A 424 18.40 22.20 -11.88
N ALA A 425 19.64 22.56 -11.52
CA ALA A 425 20.81 21.71 -11.75
C ALA A 425 20.68 20.32 -11.10
N CYS A 426 20.10 20.24 -9.90
CA CYS A 426 19.88 18.96 -9.22
C CYS A 426 18.85 18.06 -9.92
N ALA A 427 17.83 18.63 -10.57
CA ALA A 427 16.86 17.84 -11.35
C ALA A 427 17.51 17.23 -12.59
N ARG A 428 18.40 17.95 -13.28
CA ARG A 428 19.15 17.43 -14.43
C ARG A 428 20.00 16.22 -14.08
N LEU A 429 20.61 16.19 -12.88
CA LEU A 429 21.36 15.02 -12.39
C LEU A 429 20.48 13.76 -12.24
N ASN A 430 19.16 13.92 -12.11
CA ASN A 430 18.21 12.81 -11.97
C ASN A 430 17.58 12.37 -13.32
N GLY A 431 18.09 12.86 -14.47
CA GLY A 431 17.53 12.54 -15.79
C GLY A 431 16.45 13.53 -16.26
N SER A 432 16.53 14.79 -15.85
CA SER A 432 15.68 15.92 -16.30
C SER A 432 14.27 16.02 -15.68
N ASP A 433 13.97 15.29 -14.61
CA ASP A 433 12.86 15.58 -13.70
C ASP A 433 13.24 15.25 -12.25
N PHE A 434 12.44 15.70 -11.28
CA PHE A 434 12.61 15.39 -9.87
C PHE A 434 12.31 13.91 -9.60
N PRO A 435 13.05 13.26 -8.69
CA PRO A 435 12.82 11.86 -8.33
C PRO A 435 11.63 11.67 -7.36
N TYR A 436 11.06 12.76 -6.85
CA TYR A 436 10.01 12.76 -5.83
C TYR A 436 8.77 13.54 -6.28
N VAL A 437 7.58 13.05 -5.90
CA VAL A 437 6.31 13.80 -5.97
C VAL A 437 5.95 14.43 -4.63
N HIS A 438 5.22 15.55 -4.62
CA HIS A 438 4.87 16.29 -3.39
C HIS A 438 3.89 15.55 -2.49
N ARG A 439 3.16 14.59 -3.06
CA ARG A 439 2.15 13.81 -2.36
C ARG A 439 2.67 13.19 -1.07
N ASP A 440 1.85 13.22 -0.03
CA ASP A 440 2.11 12.58 1.27
C ASP A 440 3.46 13.01 1.91
N GLY A 441 3.87 14.27 1.67
CA GLY A 441 5.09 14.87 2.20
C GLY A 441 6.36 14.63 1.38
N GLY A 442 6.27 13.87 0.28
CA GLY A 442 7.39 13.49 -0.56
C GLY A 442 7.50 11.98 -0.69
N ARG A 443 7.25 11.45 -1.90
CA ARG A 443 7.35 10.02 -2.22
C ARG A 443 8.29 9.83 -3.41
N LEU A 444 9.20 8.88 -3.30
CA LEU A 444 10.08 8.44 -4.39
C LEU A 444 9.23 7.72 -5.43
N ILE A 445 9.35 8.14 -6.69
CA ILE A 445 8.51 7.64 -7.78
C ILE A 445 8.88 6.20 -8.13
N GLU A 446 10.18 5.94 -8.21
CA GLU A 446 10.75 4.65 -8.54
C GLU A 446 12.17 4.55 -7.97
N ALA A 447 12.64 3.33 -7.77
CA ALA A 447 14.04 3.09 -7.42
C ALA A 447 14.94 3.55 -8.57
N LYS A 448 16.05 4.22 -8.22
CA LYS A 448 17.07 4.67 -9.16
C LYS A 448 18.42 4.10 -8.75
N ALA A 449 19.36 4.04 -9.70
CA ALA A 449 20.76 3.74 -9.40
C ALA A 449 21.31 4.63 -8.27
N VAL A 450 21.04 5.93 -8.40
CA VAL A 450 21.31 6.93 -7.37
C VAL A 450 20.31 8.07 -7.51
N VAL A 451 19.91 8.63 -6.37
CA VAL A 451 19.06 9.83 -6.31
C VAL A 451 19.92 11.03 -5.94
N PHE A 452 19.83 12.11 -6.72
CA PHE A 452 20.52 13.36 -6.43
C PHE A 452 19.59 14.36 -5.75
N GLU A 453 19.76 14.53 -4.45
CA GLU A 453 19.05 15.54 -3.68
C GLU A 453 19.78 16.89 -3.68
N CYS A 454 19.04 17.96 -3.40
CA CYS A 454 19.62 19.26 -3.12
C CYS A 454 20.50 19.19 -1.86
N GLY A 455 21.71 19.72 -1.96
CA GLY A 455 22.72 19.71 -0.89
C GLY A 455 22.84 21.04 -0.12
N PRO A 456 23.84 21.17 0.76
CA PRO A 456 24.04 22.35 1.59
C PRO A 456 24.30 23.65 0.80
N LYS A 457 24.90 23.56 -0.40
CA LYS A 457 25.19 24.73 -1.26
C LYS A 457 24.03 25.13 -2.20
N CYS A 458 22.91 24.40 -2.19
CA CYS A 458 21.74 24.81 -2.97
C CYS A 458 21.05 26.04 -2.35
N GLY A 459 20.60 26.97 -3.18
CA GLY A 459 19.79 28.13 -2.75
C GLY A 459 18.38 27.80 -2.26
N CYS A 460 17.93 26.55 -2.43
CA CYS A 460 16.61 26.10 -2.02
C CYS A 460 16.59 25.68 -0.54
N GLY A 461 15.51 26.01 0.15
CA GLY A 461 15.31 25.75 1.58
C GLY A 461 14.98 24.29 1.91
N SER A 462 14.82 24.02 3.20
CA SER A 462 14.57 22.69 3.77
C SER A 462 13.23 22.07 3.35
N SER A 463 12.25 22.88 2.96
CA SER A 463 10.95 22.41 2.47
C SER A 463 10.99 21.86 1.05
N CYS A 464 12.10 22.05 0.33
CA CYS A 464 12.28 21.58 -1.05
C CYS A 464 11.93 20.10 -1.20
N ILE A 465 11.19 19.76 -2.25
CA ILE A 465 10.80 18.37 -2.54
C ILE A 465 12.01 17.49 -2.82
N ASN A 466 13.06 18.06 -3.42
CA ASN A 466 14.32 17.38 -3.67
C ASN A 466 15.24 17.33 -2.44
N ARG A 467 14.67 17.43 -1.23
CA ARG A 467 15.32 17.15 0.07
C ARG A 467 14.47 16.16 0.89
N THR A 468 13.68 15.32 0.22
CA THR A 468 12.66 14.48 0.85
C THR A 468 13.22 13.57 1.95
N SER A 469 14.38 12.97 1.71
CA SER A 469 15.07 12.07 2.64
C SER A 469 15.76 12.80 3.81
N GLN A 470 15.96 14.11 3.71
CA GLN A 470 16.62 14.95 4.73
C GLN A 470 15.64 15.42 5.83
N LYS A 471 14.33 15.18 5.68
CA LYS A 471 13.29 15.71 6.58
C LYS A 471 13.15 14.95 7.91
N GLY A 472 13.98 13.93 8.15
CA GLY A 472 13.92 13.09 9.34
C GLY A 472 12.74 12.12 9.35
N LEU A 473 12.52 11.46 10.50
CA LEU A 473 11.43 10.50 10.69
C LEU A 473 10.05 11.19 10.60
N ARG A 474 9.09 10.52 9.96
CA ARG A 474 7.73 11.02 9.74
C ARG A 474 6.61 10.18 10.33
N TYR A 475 6.94 8.95 10.73
CA TYR A 475 5.98 7.95 11.20
C TYR A 475 6.32 7.57 12.64
N ARG A 476 5.30 7.16 13.40
CA ARG A 476 5.45 6.61 14.76
C ARG A 476 5.95 5.18 14.67
N PHE A 477 7.25 5.00 14.90
CA PHE A 477 7.89 3.70 14.89
C PHE A 477 7.96 3.09 16.29
N GLU A 478 7.97 1.77 16.35
CA GLU A 478 8.16 0.98 17.56
C GLU A 478 9.19 -0.10 17.28
N VAL A 479 10.17 -0.23 18.18
CA VAL A 479 11.08 -1.37 18.21
C VAL A 479 10.44 -2.47 19.06
N PHE A 480 10.28 -3.67 18.53
CA PHE A 480 9.60 -4.76 19.25
C PHE A 480 10.42 -6.04 19.23
N ARG A 481 10.34 -6.82 20.32
CA ARG A 481 11.00 -8.11 20.41
C ARG A 481 10.25 -9.14 19.56
N THR A 482 10.97 -9.80 18.67
CA THR A 482 10.46 -10.90 17.84
C THR A 482 10.80 -12.25 18.47
N PRO A 483 10.05 -13.33 18.17
CA PRO A 483 10.32 -14.65 18.74
C PRO A 483 11.67 -15.27 18.34
N LYS A 484 12.19 -14.97 17.13
CA LYS A 484 13.34 -15.68 16.54
C LYS A 484 14.39 -14.81 15.84
N LYS A 485 14.13 -13.52 15.64
CA LYS A 485 15.00 -12.60 14.89
C LYS A 485 15.63 -11.52 15.78
N GLY A 486 15.45 -11.61 17.09
CA GLY A 486 15.83 -10.55 18.01
C GLY A 486 14.87 -9.37 17.94
N TRP A 487 15.39 -8.16 17.83
CA TRP A 487 14.59 -6.93 17.72
C TRP A 487 14.12 -6.69 16.29
N GLY A 488 12.93 -6.13 16.11
CA GLY A 488 12.38 -5.71 14.83
C GLY A 488 11.78 -4.31 14.92
N VAL A 489 11.42 -3.72 13.78
CA VAL A 489 10.77 -2.42 13.70
C VAL A 489 9.39 -2.58 13.08
N ARG A 490 8.39 -1.88 13.61
CA ARG A 490 7.07 -1.70 12.97
C ARG A 490 6.62 -0.25 13.09
N SER A 491 5.60 0.12 12.32
CA SER A 491 5.00 1.45 12.35
C SER A 491 3.59 1.39 12.92
N TRP A 492 3.20 2.35 13.77
CA TRP A 492 1.80 2.52 14.18
C TRP A 492 0.98 3.23 13.11
N ASP A 493 1.67 3.93 12.21
CA ASP A 493 1.06 4.62 11.10
C ASP A 493 1.15 3.75 9.84
N TYR A 494 0.22 3.98 8.93
CA TYR A 494 0.36 3.48 7.57
C TYR A 494 1.47 4.22 6.84
N ILE A 495 2.20 3.49 5.99
CA ILE A 495 3.28 4.05 5.19
C ILE A 495 2.97 3.82 3.70
N PRO A 496 2.79 4.87 2.89
CA PRO A 496 2.57 4.72 1.46
C PRO A 496 3.85 4.31 0.72
N ALA A 497 3.69 3.54 -0.35
CA ALA A 497 4.79 3.13 -1.22
C ALA A 497 5.57 4.35 -1.75
N GLY A 498 6.90 4.29 -1.70
CA GLY A 498 7.81 5.39 -2.04
C GLY A 498 8.09 6.35 -0.87
N ALA A 499 7.49 6.17 0.31
CA ALA A 499 7.81 7.00 1.47
C ALA A 499 9.23 6.74 2.00
N PRO A 500 10.00 7.79 2.38
CA PRO A 500 11.26 7.62 3.09
C PRO A 500 11.02 7.10 4.51
N ILE A 501 11.80 6.11 4.94
CA ILE A 501 11.76 5.54 6.29
C ILE A 501 12.83 6.20 7.17
N CYS A 502 14.10 5.87 6.91
CA CYS A 502 15.25 6.37 7.65
C CYS A 502 16.54 6.16 6.86
N GLU A 503 17.58 6.90 7.23
CA GLU A 503 18.96 6.67 6.78
C GLU A 503 19.58 5.54 7.58
N TYR A 504 20.46 4.73 7.02
CA TYR A 504 21.26 3.79 7.79
C TYR A 504 22.46 4.54 8.39
N THR A 505 22.50 4.72 9.71
CA THR A 505 23.56 5.49 10.38
C THR A 505 24.40 4.63 11.31
N GLY A 506 25.67 5.00 11.43
CA GLY A 506 26.67 4.33 12.24
C GLY A 506 28.03 5.00 12.04
N PHE A 507 29.11 4.28 12.33
CA PHE A 507 30.45 4.70 11.95
C PHE A 507 30.70 4.43 10.46
N LEU A 508 31.01 5.46 9.70
CA LEU A 508 31.48 5.33 8.33
C LEU A 508 32.96 5.01 8.35
N LYS A 509 33.32 3.79 7.97
CA LYS A 509 34.69 3.23 8.01
C LYS A 509 35.07 2.71 6.62
N ARG A 510 36.37 2.44 6.41
CA ARG A 510 36.80 1.66 5.25
C ARG A 510 36.51 0.18 5.47
N SER A 511 36.15 -0.55 4.42
CA SER A 511 35.77 -1.96 4.54
C SER A 511 36.94 -2.89 4.89
N ASP A 512 38.18 -2.49 4.56
CA ASP A 512 39.41 -3.22 4.89
C ASP A 512 39.80 -3.12 6.36
N GLU A 513 39.18 -2.23 7.13
CA GLU A 513 39.41 -2.02 8.55
C GLU A 513 38.42 -2.79 9.43
N GLY A 514 37.77 -3.82 8.87
CA GLY A 514 36.78 -4.65 9.56
C GLY A 514 37.26 -5.08 10.95
N ASP A 515 36.51 -4.67 11.98
CA ASP A 515 36.82 -4.98 13.38
C ASP A 515 37.01 -6.49 13.57
N SER A 516 38.03 -6.86 14.35
CA SER A 516 38.37 -8.23 14.74
C SER A 516 37.31 -8.92 15.62
N VAL A 517 36.11 -8.31 15.74
CA VAL A 517 34.98 -8.82 16.52
C VAL A 517 34.20 -9.78 15.62
N LEU A 518 34.46 -11.07 15.81
CA LEU A 518 33.92 -12.21 15.03
C LEU A 518 32.37 -12.32 14.93
N GLU A 519 31.61 -11.36 15.49
CA GLU A 519 30.16 -11.41 15.65
C GLU A 519 29.41 -10.07 15.42
N ASN A 520 30.01 -9.07 14.74
CA ASN A 520 29.27 -7.83 14.42
C ASN A 520 28.30 -8.02 13.24
N ASN A 521 27.00 -8.11 13.53
CA ASN A 521 25.94 -8.29 12.52
C ASN A 521 25.29 -6.97 12.04
N PHE A 522 25.89 -5.81 12.34
CA PHE A 522 25.31 -4.49 12.07
C PHE A 522 26.13 -3.66 11.07
N ILE A 523 26.83 -4.32 10.16
CA ILE A 523 27.63 -3.66 9.11
C ILE A 523 26.82 -3.61 7.82
N PHE A 524 26.76 -2.41 7.21
CA PHE A 524 26.14 -2.18 5.91
C PHE A 524 27.19 -1.71 4.91
N ASP A 525 27.45 -2.51 3.88
CA ASP A 525 28.36 -2.18 2.78
C ASP A 525 27.75 -1.12 1.85
N ILE A 526 28.47 -0.02 1.57
CA ILE A 526 28.00 1.02 0.65
C ILE A 526 28.27 0.57 -0.78
N ASP A 527 27.35 -0.21 -1.33
CA ASP A 527 27.39 -0.68 -2.72
C ASP A 527 26.22 -0.11 -3.52
N CYS A 528 26.47 1.03 -4.15
CA CYS A 528 25.48 1.63 -5.03
C CYS A 528 25.15 0.71 -6.21
N LEU A 529 26.14 -0.04 -6.74
CA LEU A 529 25.96 -0.92 -7.91
C LEU A 529 25.00 -2.08 -7.61
N GLN A 530 25.14 -2.71 -6.45
CA GLN A 530 24.17 -3.72 -5.98
C GLN A 530 22.80 -3.12 -5.69
N THR A 531 22.75 -1.86 -5.24
CA THR A 531 21.49 -1.13 -5.08
C THR A 531 20.81 -0.84 -6.43
N MET A 532 21.56 -0.79 -7.56
CA MET A 532 21.01 -0.53 -8.90
C MET A 532 20.25 -1.71 -9.52
N LYS A 533 20.44 -2.95 -9.03
CA LYS A 533 19.72 -4.13 -9.55
C LYS A 533 18.28 -4.26 -9.02
N GLY A 534 17.79 -3.27 -8.26
CA GLY A 534 16.39 -3.15 -7.85
C GLY A 534 15.94 -4.21 -6.83
N LEU A 535 14.61 -4.43 -6.79
CA LEU A 535 13.95 -5.39 -5.90
C LEU A 535 14.13 -6.86 -6.35
N ASP A 536 14.42 -7.08 -7.64
CA ASP A 536 14.48 -8.42 -8.27
C ASP A 536 15.91 -9.00 -8.32
N GLY A 537 16.90 -8.37 -7.67
CA GLY A 537 18.29 -8.72 -7.98
C GLY A 537 19.39 -8.19 -7.08
N ARG A 538 19.26 -8.21 -5.74
CA ARG A 538 20.48 -8.22 -4.90
C ARG A 538 21.23 -9.53 -5.16
N GLN A 539 22.07 -9.54 -6.20
CA GLN A 539 22.87 -10.69 -6.59
C GLN A 539 24.15 -10.79 -5.75
N MET A 540 24.43 -12.05 -5.42
CA MET A 540 25.52 -12.66 -4.66
C MET A 540 26.87 -11.93 -4.61
N ARG A 541 27.48 -11.90 -3.42
CA ARG A 541 28.95 -11.92 -3.25
C ARG A 541 29.46 -13.28 -2.76
N LEU A 542 30.47 -13.85 -3.42
CA LEU A 542 31.46 -14.63 -2.67
C LEU A 542 32.30 -13.63 -1.85
N ARG A 543 32.51 -13.85 -0.54
CA ARG A 543 33.59 -13.16 0.16
C ARG A 543 34.86 -13.96 -0.10
N ASP A 544 35.79 -13.39 -0.86
CA ASP A 544 37.16 -13.88 -0.84
C ASP A 544 37.83 -13.37 0.43
N VAL A 545 38.17 -14.31 1.31
CA VAL A 545 39.15 -14.10 2.38
C VAL A 545 40.53 -14.30 1.76
N SER A 546 41.42 -13.36 2.03
CA SER A 546 42.81 -13.28 1.58
C SER A 546 43.54 -14.64 1.59
N ILE A 547 43.98 -15.08 0.40
CA ILE A 547 44.98 -16.15 0.24
C ILE A 547 46.32 -15.47 -0.12
N PRO A 548 47.47 -15.87 0.48
CA PRO A 548 48.77 -15.33 0.11
C PRO A 548 49.11 -15.71 -1.34
N SER A 549 49.73 -14.76 -2.06
CA SER A 549 50.14 -14.88 -3.45
C SER A 549 50.96 -16.15 -3.71
N ASP A 550 50.65 -16.87 -4.80
CA ASP A 550 51.69 -17.36 -5.72
C ASP A 550 51.13 -17.69 -7.12
N GLY A 551 51.84 -17.16 -8.12
CA GLY A 551 51.78 -17.28 -9.59
C GLY A 551 50.69 -18.10 -10.31
N ILE A 552 50.15 -17.53 -11.40
CA ILE A 552 50.45 -17.93 -12.80
C ILE A 552 49.42 -17.37 -13.82
N HIS A 553 49.97 -16.74 -14.88
CA HIS A 553 49.50 -16.50 -16.26
C HIS A 553 48.29 -15.61 -16.62
N GLU A 554 48.62 -14.56 -17.38
CA GLU A 554 47.78 -13.59 -18.11
C GLU A 554 47.06 -14.18 -19.36
N LYS A 555 45.79 -13.74 -19.59
CA LYS A 555 45.11 -13.38 -20.87
C LYS A 555 43.57 -13.31 -20.67
N PRO A 556 42.79 -12.71 -21.59
CA PRO A 556 42.73 -11.31 -22.06
C PRO A 556 41.51 -10.54 -21.48
N GLU A 557 41.61 -9.22 -21.48
CA GLU A 557 40.77 -8.27 -20.73
C GLU A 557 39.29 -8.19 -21.16
N GLU A 558 38.39 -8.86 -20.42
CA GLU A 558 37.15 -8.23 -19.99
C GLU A 558 37.41 -7.64 -18.60
N LYS A 559 37.53 -6.31 -18.50
CA LYS A 559 37.61 -5.63 -17.21
C LYS A 559 36.24 -5.75 -16.52
N VAL A 560 36.00 -6.90 -15.87
CA VAL A 560 35.13 -6.96 -14.71
C VAL A 560 35.72 -5.95 -13.74
N VAL A 561 35.09 -4.77 -13.65
CA VAL A 561 35.43 -3.80 -12.62
C VAL A 561 35.12 -4.50 -11.31
N ASP A 562 36.15 -5.06 -10.70
CA ASP A 562 36.16 -5.55 -9.33
C ASP A 562 35.86 -4.34 -8.43
N SER A 563 34.58 -4.07 -8.25
CA SER A 563 34.10 -3.03 -7.36
C SER A 563 34.19 -3.57 -5.94
N MET A 564 35.41 -3.68 -5.41
CA MET A 564 35.61 -3.82 -3.98
C MET A 564 34.89 -2.66 -3.29
N VAL A 565 33.95 -2.97 -2.41
CA VAL A 565 33.30 -1.95 -1.59
C VAL A 565 34.34 -1.34 -0.69
N GLU A 566 34.62 -0.06 -0.90
CA GLU A 566 35.67 0.66 -0.19
C GLU A 566 35.20 1.12 1.20
N TYR A 567 33.91 1.39 1.38
CA TYR A 567 33.35 1.92 2.62
C TYR A 567 32.13 1.15 3.11
N CYS A 568 32.00 1.08 4.43
CA CYS A 568 30.85 0.49 5.11
C CYS A 568 30.35 1.39 6.25
N ILE A 569 29.12 1.15 6.68
CA ILE A 569 28.50 1.80 7.83
C ILE A 569 28.36 0.74 8.93
N ASP A 570 29.11 0.90 10.01
CA ASP A 570 29.07 0.02 11.17
C ASP A 570 28.14 0.59 12.25
N ALA A 571 26.99 -0.06 12.41
CA ALA A 571 25.99 0.28 13.41
C ALA A 571 26.05 -0.59 14.69
N GLY A 572 27.18 -1.27 14.94
CA GLY A 572 27.35 -2.20 16.05
C GLY A 572 27.14 -1.54 17.41
N VAL A 573 27.91 -0.47 17.68
CA VAL A 573 27.90 0.26 18.96
C VAL A 573 27.20 1.63 18.89
N THR A 574 26.98 2.16 17.68
CA THR A 574 26.33 3.46 17.48
C THR A 574 25.48 3.42 16.22
N GLY A 575 24.30 4.01 16.22
CA GLY A 575 23.44 4.04 15.02
C GLY A 575 22.03 4.50 15.35
N ASN A 576 21.15 4.57 14.37
CA ASN A 576 19.75 4.96 14.57
C ASN A 576 18.80 3.76 14.52
N LEU A 577 17.51 4.02 14.31
CA LEU A 577 16.45 3.02 14.11
C LEU A 577 16.80 1.93 13.07
N ALA A 578 17.54 2.26 12.01
CA ALA A 578 17.75 1.37 10.86
C ALA A 578 18.42 0.05 11.24
N ARG A 579 19.29 0.03 12.26
CA ARG A 579 19.99 -1.17 12.72
C ARG A 579 19.07 -2.27 13.25
N PHE A 580 17.83 -1.92 13.62
CA PHE A 580 16.82 -2.86 14.13
C PHE A 580 15.90 -3.42 13.04
N ILE A 581 16.05 -2.97 11.79
CA ILE A 581 15.19 -3.41 10.69
C ILE A 581 15.71 -4.74 10.16
N ASN A 582 14.88 -5.78 10.26
CA ASN A 582 15.24 -7.15 9.94
C ASN A 582 15.27 -7.45 8.43
N HIS A 583 15.92 -8.56 8.11
CA HIS A 583 15.84 -9.18 6.80
C HIS A 583 14.45 -9.79 6.51
N SER A 584 14.01 -9.70 5.26
CA SER A 584 13.01 -10.60 4.68
C SER A 584 13.36 -10.97 3.24
N CYS A 585 13.01 -12.19 2.83
CA CYS A 585 13.12 -12.63 1.43
C CYS A 585 11.99 -12.02 0.57
N GLU A 586 10.90 -11.57 1.20
CA GLU A 586 9.83 -10.83 0.55
C GLU A 586 9.66 -9.46 1.26
N PRO A 587 10.66 -8.57 1.14
CA PRO A 587 10.74 -7.34 1.95
C PRO A 587 9.68 -6.32 1.55
N ASN A 588 9.29 -5.45 2.49
CA ASN A 588 8.41 -4.30 2.24
C ASN A 588 9.13 -2.95 2.16
N LEU A 589 10.44 -2.94 2.42
CA LEU A 589 11.34 -1.83 2.18
C LEU A 589 12.37 -2.19 1.10
N PHE A 590 12.96 -1.16 0.51
CA PHE A 590 14.14 -1.27 -0.33
C PHE A 590 15.15 -0.18 0.03
N VAL A 591 16.40 -0.42 -0.35
CA VAL A 591 17.49 0.54 -0.17
C VAL A 591 17.62 1.39 -1.42
N GLN A 592 17.86 2.68 -1.22
CA GLN A 592 18.14 3.67 -2.24
C GLN A 592 19.38 4.45 -1.85
N CYS A 593 20.38 4.49 -2.73
CA CYS A 593 21.53 5.35 -2.55
C CYS A 593 21.17 6.80 -2.91
N VAL A 594 21.53 7.74 -2.04
CA VAL A 594 21.22 9.17 -2.18
C VAL A 594 22.49 10.00 -2.06
N LEU A 595 22.71 10.89 -3.02
CA LEU A 595 23.78 11.89 -3.00
C LEU A 595 23.19 13.28 -2.77
N SER A 596 23.82 14.08 -1.92
CA SER A 596 23.38 15.45 -1.61
C SER A 596 24.56 16.38 -1.34
N ALA A 597 25.28 16.15 -0.24
CA ALA A 597 26.40 16.99 0.18
C ALA A 597 27.59 16.93 -0.78
N HIS A 598 27.85 15.75 -1.35
CA HIS A 598 28.87 15.49 -2.39
C HIS A 598 28.28 14.55 -3.44
N HIS A 599 29.03 14.32 -4.52
CA HIS A 599 28.63 13.41 -5.60
C HIS A 599 29.51 12.16 -5.71
N ASP A 600 30.37 11.88 -4.72
CA ASP A 600 31.08 10.60 -4.66
C ASP A 600 30.13 9.46 -4.27
N ILE A 601 29.93 8.54 -5.20
CA ILE A 601 29.02 7.40 -5.07
C ILE A 601 29.47 6.38 -4.01
N LYS A 602 30.77 6.33 -3.70
CA LYS A 602 31.33 5.39 -2.72
C LYS A 602 30.94 5.73 -1.28
N LEU A 603 30.53 6.98 -1.06
CA LEU A 603 30.13 7.52 0.24
C LEU A 603 28.66 7.95 0.22
N ALA A 604 27.86 7.37 -0.68
CA ALA A 604 26.44 7.70 -0.78
C ALA A 604 25.70 7.42 0.53
N ARG A 605 24.69 8.23 0.82
CA ARG A 605 23.78 7.98 1.94
C ARG A 605 22.90 6.78 1.61
N VAL A 606 22.85 5.83 2.52
CA VAL A 606 22.01 4.63 2.40
C VAL A 606 20.64 4.93 3.00
N MET A 607 19.62 5.11 2.16
CA MET A 607 18.27 5.41 2.60
C MET A 607 17.35 4.21 2.42
N LEU A 608 16.49 3.93 3.41
CA LEU A 608 15.41 2.96 3.29
C LEU A 608 14.11 3.66 2.85
N PHE A 609 13.45 3.11 1.84
CA PHE A 609 12.15 3.55 1.34
C PHE A 609 11.14 2.40 1.35
N ALA A 610 9.86 2.74 1.52
CA ALA A 610 8.78 1.76 1.41
C ALA A 610 8.64 1.28 -0.04
N ALA A 611 8.74 -0.02 -0.27
CA ALA A 611 8.45 -0.64 -1.57
C ALA A 611 6.94 -0.79 -1.79
N ASP A 612 6.20 -0.97 -0.69
CA ASP A 612 4.77 -1.27 -0.69
C ASP A 612 3.97 -0.24 0.10
N ASN A 613 2.64 -0.30 -0.02
CA ASN A 613 1.74 0.32 0.93
C ASN A 613 1.70 -0.56 2.19
N ILE A 614 2.22 -0.08 3.32
CA ILE A 614 2.45 -0.85 4.54
C ILE A 614 1.39 -0.50 5.60
N PRO A 615 0.47 -1.44 5.93
CA PRO A 615 -0.43 -1.32 7.08
C PRO A 615 0.30 -1.10 8.42
N PRO A 616 -0.37 -0.44 9.39
CA PRO A 616 0.09 -0.40 10.77
C PRO A 616 0.42 -1.79 11.33
N LEU A 617 1.43 -1.81 12.20
CA LEU A 617 1.95 -2.96 12.96
C LEU A 617 2.59 -4.07 12.12
N GLN A 618 2.59 -3.96 10.79
CA GLN A 618 3.41 -4.82 9.95
C GLN A 618 4.89 -4.54 10.21
N GLU A 619 5.68 -5.59 10.38
CA GLU A 619 7.14 -5.49 10.53
C GLU A 619 7.77 -4.91 9.25
N LEU A 620 8.66 -3.94 9.44
CA LEU A 620 9.46 -3.35 8.37
C LEU A 620 10.68 -4.21 8.11
N THR A 621 10.91 -4.56 6.85
CA THR A 621 12.00 -5.46 6.45
C THR A 621 12.56 -5.08 5.08
N TYR A 622 13.87 -5.22 4.89
CA TYR A 622 14.54 -5.13 3.58
C TYR A 622 15.32 -6.42 3.29
N ASP A 623 15.63 -6.70 2.03
CA ASP A 623 16.54 -7.81 1.72
C ASP A 623 17.98 -7.39 2.05
N TYR A 624 18.67 -8.17 2.88
CA TYR A 624 20.05 -7.88 3.26
C TYR A 624 21.00 -8.13 2.08
N GLY A 625 20.64 -8.99 1.13
CA GLY A 625 21.42 -9.22 -0.08
C GLY A 625 22.70 -10.02 0.13
N TYR A 626 22.85 -10.71 1.26
CA TYR A 626 23.95 -11.66 1.41
C TYR A 626 23.79 -12.80 0.41
N ALA A 627 24.90 -13.24 -0.17
CA ALA A 627 24.96 -14.48 -0.93
C ALA A 627 24.95 -15.68 0.00
N LEU A 628 24.42 -16.79 -0.49
CA LEU A 628 24.64 -18.08 0.15
C LEU A 628 26.13 -18.41 0.11
N ASP A 629 26.60 -18.97 1.20
CA ASP A 629 27.98 -19.42 1.38
C ASP A 629 29.01 -18.28 1.33
N SER A 630 28.54 -17.02 1.43
CA SER A 630 29.39 -15.83 1.39
C SER A 630 30.18 -15.61 2.66
N VAL A 631 29.82 -16.23 3.79
CA VAL A 631 30.50 -16.00 5.07
C VAL A 631 31.36 -17.20 5.39
N ILE A 632 32.68 -16.99 5.42
CA ILE A 632 33.67 -18.01 5.78
C ILE A 632 34.13 -17.75 7.22
N GLY A 633 34.07 -18.78 8.06
CA GLY A 633 34.54 -18.75 9.44
C GLY A 633 36.07 -18.77 9.55
N PRO A 634 36.63 -18.51 10.74
CA PRO A 634 38.08 -18.55 10.97
C PRO A 634 38.73 -19.92 10.70
N ASP A 635 37.93 -20.98 10.69
CA ASP A 635 38.34 -22.35 10.38
C ASP A 635 38.34 -22.66 8.87
N GLY A 636 38.07 -21.66 8.02
CA GLY A 636 38.00 -21.79 6.58
C GLY A 636 36.70 -22.45 6.07
N LYS A 637 35.71 -22.69 6.93
CA LYS A 637 34.44 -23.31 6.54
C LYS A 637 33.35 -22.26 6.34
N VAL A 638 32.38 -22.58 5.48
CA VAL A 638 31.19 -21.77 5.31
C VAL A 638 30.40 -21.72 6.63
N LYS A 639 30.15 -20.52 7.13
CA LYS A 639 29.27 -20.23 8.26
C LYS A 639 27.89 -19.93 7.71
N GLU A 640 26.90 -20.71 8.14
CA GLU A 640 25.52 -20.54 7.72
C GLU A 640 24.69 -19.81 8.78
N MET A 641 23.69 -19.05 8.35
CA MET A 641 22.68 -18.50 9.24
C MET A 641 21.27 -18.75 8.69
N ALA A 642 20.42 -19.39 9.49
CA ALA A 642 19.04 -19.68 9.09
C ALA A 642 18.20 -18.39 8.96
N CYS A 643 17.33 -18.36 7.96
CA CYS A 643 16.36 -17.29 7.74
C CYS A 643 15.03 -17.63 8.41
N TYR A 644 14.55 -16.71 9.26
CA TYR A 644 13.26 -16.81 9.94
C TYR A 644 12.29 -15.70 9.52
N CYS A 645 12.40 -15.21 8.28
CA CYS A 645 11.54 -14.11 7.79
C CYS A 645 10.05 -14.50 7.69
N GLY A 646 9.75 -15.81 7.57
CA GLY A 646 8.38 -16.32 7.48
C GLY A 646 7.73 -16.17 6.10
N ALA A 647 8.46 -15.65 5.10
CA ALA A 647 7.98 -15.57 3.72
C ALA A 647 7.75 -16.97 3.14
N GLU A 648 6.75 -17.12 2.27
CA GLU A 648 6.46 -18.37 1.59
C GLU A 648 7.61 -18.75 0.64
N GLY A 649 8.09 -17.78 -0.15
CA GLY A 649 9.29 -17.90 -0.99
C GLY A 649 10.62 -17.77 -0.25
N CYS A 650 10.66 -18.06 1.06
CA CYS A 650 11.89 -17.89 1.85
C CYS A 650 13.01 -18.81 1.38
N ARG A 651 14.18 -18.21 1.08
CA ARG A 651 15.43 -18.92 0.70
C ARG A 651 16.10 -19.72 1.84
N LYS A 652 15.44 -19.80 3.00
CA LYS A 652 15.82 -20.54 4.23
C LYS A 652 17.12 -20.13 4.91
N ARG A 653 18.01 -19.39 4.26
CA ARG A 653 19.28 -18.88 4.80
C ARG A 653 19.45 -17.38 4.59
N LEU A 654 20.02 -16.69 5.57
CA LEU A 654 20.53 -15.33 5.40
C LEU A 654 21.81 -15.39 4.57
N PHE A 655 22.77 -16.24 4.97
CA PHE A 655 24.02 -16.51 4.27
C PHE A 655 24.50 -17.93 4.50
#